data_AF-A0AAV0GKD9-F1
#
_entry.id   AF-A0AAV0GKD9-F1
#
_cell.length_a   1.000
_cell.length_b   1.000
_cell.length_c   1.000
_cell.angle_alpha   90.00
_cell.angle_beta   90.00
_cell.angle_gamma   90.00
#
_symmetry.space_group_name_H-M   'P 1'
#
loop_
_entity.id
_entity.type
_entity.pdbx_description
1 polymer ?
#
loop_
_entity_poly.entity_id
_entity_poly.type
_entity_poly.pdbx_seq_one_letter_code
_entity_poly.pdbx_strand_id
1 'polypeptide(L)'
;MDAQIWYSVYCSLFGGVYGILSRLGEIRTLGMMRTRFESFPSAFNKRLVPLQAKESENGIKRLLFHQSFHKDSQIKMNGEVNFVLVWNQIIYSFREEDLISNREMDLMKMPVSSELFSGRIRWPVFLLANQLSTALSIATDFVGKDAQLLRKIKKDKCGYLAVTECYESLKYIIDILVVGDMERRVVSCIFNEIEESIRRSTFLEDLKISALPRVHEKCIELLELLVEGIEDNYSIVVLVVQDIFEIVTSDLMLNGSRVVASLLAQQEMEATEFFSSQIEAPLFASKHCLNFPMQDTDSLMDKIKRFLFLLTIKDKALDVPKNLKARRRITFFATSLFMDMPSAPNVRNMLSFSILTPHYKEEVKFSSKELHSSKQGVSINFYMKKIYPDEWKNFSERIGMDISNDLVDESYEEEIRKWASFRGQTLSRTVRGMMYYREAIKLQAFLDLAWNDGILQGYDTMWSENERLAAQVEALADMKFTHVVSCQVFGSQKSSGDPQAQDILDLMISYPSLRVAYVEEREEGRSHKTYSSILVKAVNGLDQEVYRIKLPGSPNIGEGKPENQNHAIIFTRGEALQAIDMNQDNYMEEAFKMRNILQELLRHRGRRPPTIIGIREHIFTGSVSSLAWFMSYQETSFVTIGQRLLANPLRVRFHYGHPDLFDRIFHLTRGGISKASKTINLSEDVFAGFNTMLRQGSVTYLEYMQVGKGRDVGLNQISKFEAKVANGNSEQTISRDIYRLGHRFDFFRMLSFYFTTIGFYFNSLISVITIYVFLYGQLYLVLSGLQRAIAVEEKEQNLKPLETALASQSFIQLGLLTGLPMVVEIALEHGLLNALKDFVLMQLQLAAVFFTFSSGTKAHYYGRTILHGGAKYRPTGRKVVVFHASFTENYRLYSRSHFLKGYELILLLVVYDLFRRGYENTVVYVLITYSVWFMSMTWLLAPFLFNPSGFEWGKIMDDWKDWNKWIHQKGGIGIQQDKSWQSWWYDEQAHLRHSSLLSRFFEILLSLRFFIYQYGLVYHLDISGDNKNFIVYLLSWVVILLIFILVKAVRIGRRFLSVEYHLAFRFFKALLFVGVIAIIITLSYVCDLSVRDLIVCCLAFLPTGWGLIMVAQVVRPLIEGTAVWNFTEVFAQAYDYGMGVVIFAPLASLAWMPIISAFQTRFLFNEA
;
A
#
# COMPACT_ATOMS: atom_id res chain seq x y z
N MET A 1 5.52 -0.84 -30.85
CA MET A 1 6.24 -1.49 -29.74
C MET A 1 7.47 -0.68 -29.34
N ASP A 2 8.36 -0.37 -30.27
CA ASP A 2 9.63 0.32 -30.00
C ASP A 2 9.50 1.67 -29.26
N ALA A 3 8.52 2.50 -29.63
CA ALA A 3 8.30 3.79 -28.97
C ALA A 3 7.88 3.67 -27.49
N GLN A 4 7.18 2.59 -27.09
CA GLN A 4 6.84 2.34 -25.68
C GLN A 4 8.08 1.98 -24.87
N ILE A 5 8.99 1.20 -25.46
CA ILE A 5 10.28 0.85 -24.85
C ILE A 5 11.12 2.11 -24.67
N TRP A 6 11.21 2.95 -25.70
CA TRP A 6 11.88 4.25 -25.61
C TRP A 6 11.26 5.17 -24.56
N TYR A 7 9.92 5.18 -24.43
CA TYR A 7 9.24 5.91 -23.37
C TYR A 7 9.63 5.36 -21.98
N SER A 8 9.66 4.05 -21.78
CA SER A 8 10.12 3.45 -20.51
C SER A 8 11.57 3.84 -20.18
N VAL A 9 12.48 3.80 -21.16
CA VAL A 9 13.87 4.22 -20.98
C VAL A 9 13.97 5.72 -20.66
N TYR A 10 13.23 6.56 -21.40
CA TYR A 10 13.13 8.00 -21.13
C TYR A 10 12.62 8.25 -19.70
N CYS A 11 11.60 7.51 -19.27
CA CYS A 11 11.05 7.62 -17.93
C CYS A 11 12.07 7.27 -16.86
N SER A 12 12.77 6.15 -17.03
CA SER A 12 13.82 5.74 -16.11
C SER A 12 14.94 6.78 -15.99
N LEU A 13 15.43 7.31 -17.11
CA LEU A 13 16.54 8.26 -17.10
C LEU A 13 16.14 9.61 -16.52
N PHE A 14 15.13 10.27 -17.10
CA PHE A 14 14.74 11.62 -16.68
C PHE A 14 14.04 11.60 -15.33
N GLY A 15 13.18 10.61 -15.08
CA GLY A 15 12.51 10.45 -13.80
C GLY A 15 13.53 10.17 -12.69
N GLY A 16 14.54 9.35 -12.98
CA GLY A 16 15.68 9.09 -12.09
C GLY A 16 16.46 10.37 -11.74
N VAL A 17 16.88 11.12 -12.76
CA VAL A 17 17.66 12.36 -12.60
C VAL A 17 16.87 13.42 -11.83
N TYR A 18 15.59 13.65 -12.18
CA TYR A 18 14.74 14.59 -11.44
C TYR A 18 14.53 14.17 -9.98
N GLY A 19 14.45 12.85 -9.73
CA GLY A 19 14.38 12.30 -8.39
C GLY A 19 15.60 12.71 -7.55
N ILE A 20 16.81 12.50 -8.09
CA ILE A 20 18.08 12.86 -7.45
C ILE A 20 18.15 14.38 -7.21
N LEU A 21 17.82 15.19 -8.21
CA LEU A 21 17.81 16.66 -8.09
C LEU A 21 16.82 17.16 -7.03
N SER A 22 15.73 16.42 -6.82
CA SER A 22 14.73 16.71 -5.78
C SER A 22 15.12 16.14 -4.40
N ARG A 23 16.33 15.58 -4.26
CA ARG A 23 16.86 14.96 -3.03
C ARG A 23 16.05 13.75 -2.54
N LEU A 24 15.36 13.06 -3.45
CA LEU A 24 14.64 11.84 -3.10
C LEU A 24 15.61 10.75 -2.67
N GLY A 25 15.27 10.10 -1.57
CA GLY A 25 16.12 9.09 -0.95
C GLY A 25 17.50 9.65 -0.54
N GLU A 26 17.64 10.93 -0.21
CA GLU A 26 18.94 11.43 0.31
C GLU A 26 19.27 10.80 1.68
N ILE A 27 18.25 10.45 2.48
CA ILE A 27 18.39 9.70 3.73
C ILE A 27 17.61 8.39 3.57
N ARG A 28 18.31 7.25 3.48
CA ARG A 28 17.69 5.93 3.18
C ARG A 28 17.74 4.93 4.32
N THR A 29 18.71 5.09 5.22
CA THR A 29 18.97 4.16 6.32
C THR A 29 18.96 4.89 7.65
N LEU A 30 18.70 4.16 8.74
CA LEU A 30 18.82 4.69 10.10
C LEU A 30 20.21 5.28 10.35
N GLY A 31 21.26 4.63 9.86
CA GLY A 31 22.63 5.15 9.97
C GLY A 31 22.77 6.55 9.38
N MET A 32 22.28 6.76 8.14
CA MET A 32 22.30 8.09 7.50
C MET A 32 21.46 9.13 8.24
N MET A 33 20.30 8.70 8.78
CA MET A 33 19.41 9.54 9.57
C MET A 33 20.11 10.02 10.86
N ARG A 34 20.81 9.13 11.58
CA ARG A 34 21.59 9.50 12.77
C ARG A 34 22.70 10.49 12.45
N THR A 35 23.49 10.25 11.40
CA THR A 35 24.60 11.13 11.02
C THR A 35 24.13 12.55 10.69
N ARG A 36 22.90 12.72 10.19
CA ARG A 36 22.35 14.03 9.82
C ARG A 36 21.41 14.63 10.87
N PHE A 37 21.16 13.96 11.98
CA PHE A 37 20.14 14.38 12.94
C PHE A 37 20.34 15.81 13.47
N GLU A 38 21.60 16.22 13.69
CA GLU A 38 21.91 17.59 14.15
C GLU A 38 21.42 18.69 13.20
N SER A 39 21.25 18.37 11.90
CA SER A 39 20.76 19.32 10.90
C SER A 39 19.23 19.39 10.83
N PHE A 40 18.51 18.48 11.50
CA PHE A 40 17.04 18.41 11.45
C PHE A 40 16.35 19.63 12.05
N PRO A 41 16.71 20.13 13.25
CA PRO A 41 16.06 21.32 13.80
C PRO A 41 16.20 22.54 12.87
N SER A 42 17.37 22.73 12.26
CA SER A 42 17.61 23.81 11.30
C SER A 42 16.75 23.67 10.03
N ALA A 43 16.68 22.46 9.47
CA ALA A 43 15.85 22.18 8.32
C ALA A 43 14.34 22.34 8.63
N PHE A 44 13.90 21.86 9.80
CA PHE A 44 12.55 22.03 10.33
C PHE A 44 12.20 23.52 10.45
N ASN A 45 13.04 24.31 11.09
CA ASN A 45 12.83 25.75 11.28
C ASN A 45 12.69 26.50 9.96
N LYS A 46 13.50 26.15 8.96
CA LYS A 46 13.46 26.79 7.65
C LYS A 46 12.15 26.50 6.89
N ARG A 47 11.50 25.37 7.15
CA ARG A 47 10.40 24.86 6.33
C ARG A 47 9.05 24.88 7.02
N LEU A 48 8.97 24.41 8.27
CA LEU A 48 7.72 24.17 8.99
C LEU A 48 7.39 25.25 10.04
N VAL A 49 8.36 26.08 10.42
CA VAL A 49 8.13 27.22 11.31
C VAL A 49 7.83 28.48 10.49
N PRO A 50 6.75 29.22 10.80
CA PRO A 50 6.41 30.43 10.07
C PRO A 50 7.49 31.51 10.16
N LEU A 51 7.79 32.14 9.02
CA LEU A 51 8.61 33.35 8.99
C LEU A 51 7.76 34.51 9.53
N GLN A 52 8.16 35.09 10.67
CA GLN A 52 7.51 36.31 11.16
C GLN A 52 7.61 37.40 10.09
N ALA A 53 6.45 37.92 9.68
CA ALA A 53 6.35 38.92 8.63
C ALA A 53 7.21 40.13 8.98
N LYS A 54 8.25 40.39 8.17
CA LYS A 54 8.77 41.74 8.03
C LYS A 54 7.62 42.59 7.50
N GLU A 55 7.35 43.69 8.18
CA GLU A 55 6.55 44.80 7.63
C GLU A 55 7.01 45.05 6.20
N SER A 56 6.09 44.79 5.28
CA SER A 56 6.22 45.10 3.88
C SER A 56 6.09 46.61 3.71
N GLU A 57 7.20 47.34 3.79
CA GLU A 57 7.39 48.60 3.06
C GLU A 57 8.86 49.06 3.18
N ASN A 58 9.66 48.65 2.20
CA ASN A 58 10.62 49.49 1.46
C ASN A 58 11.72 48.63 0.85
N GLY A 59 11.70 48.59 -0.48
CA GLY A 59 12.74 47.96 -1.28
C GLY A 59 14.09 48.65 -1.10
N ILE A 60 15.14 47.84 -1.26
CA ILE A 60 16.45 48.25 -1.78
C ILE A 60 17.07 49.46 -1.04
N LYS A 61 17.48 49.26 0.23
CA LYS A 61 18.60 49.97 0.88
C LYS A 61 18.77 49.52 2.33
N ARG A 62 19.44 48.38 2.56
CA ARG A 62 20.19 48.09 3.80
C ARG A 62 21.07 46.87 3.58
N LEU A 63 22.12 47.05 2.75
CA LEU A 63 23.25 46.13 2.69
C LEU A 63 24.43 46.60 3.54
N LEU A 64 24.25 47.65 4.36
CA LEU A 64 25.27 48.22 5.22
C LEU A 64 24.60 48.63 6.53
N PHE A 65 25.11 48.11 7.63
CA PHE A 65 24.92 48.42 9.06
C PHE A 65 24.60 47.18 9.91
N HIS A 66 25.66 46.65 10.51
CA HIS A 66 25.64 45.73 11.65
C HIS A 66 24.92 46.38 12.84
N GLN A 67 23.73 45.87 13.19
CA GLN A 67 23.21 45.83 14.57
C GLN A 67 21.84 45.09 14.57
N SER A 68 21.85 43.76 14.72
CA SER A 68 20.66 42.97 15.12
C SER A 68 20.95 41.60 15.73
N PHE A 69 22.11 41.40 16.37
CA PHE A 69 22.53 40.09 16.90
C PHE A 69 21.61 39.50 18.00
N HIS A 70 20.79 40.31 18.67
CA HIS A 70 19.88 39.83 19.72
C HIS A 70 18.52 39.29 19.22
N LYS A 71 18.09 39.64 18.00
CA LYS A 71 16.79 39.18 17.45
C LYS A 71 16.89 37.86 16.69
N ASP A 72 18.03 37.61 16.03
CA ASP A 72 18.28 36.34 15.33
C ASP A 72 18.49 35.16 16.29
N SER A 73 18.98 35.40 17.51
CA SER A 73 19.16 34.36 18.52
C SER A 73 17.82 33.85 19.09
N GLN A 74 16.86 34.75 19.38
CA GLN A 74 15.54 34.37 19.89
C GLN A 74 14.71 33.57 18.87
N ILE A 75 14.75 33.95 17.59
CA ILE A 75 14.05 33.23 16.51
C ILE A 75 14.62 31.81 16.35
N LYS A 76 15.94 31.66 16.48
CA LYS A 76 16.62 30.36 16.41
C LYS A 76 16.27 29.47 17.62
N MET A 77 16.18 30.07 18.82
CA MET A 77 15.79 29.36 20.05
C MET A 77 14.35 28.84 20.03
N ASN A 78 13.37 29.66 19.62
CA ASN A 78 11.97 29.23 19.56
C ASN A 78 11.75 28.10 18.54
N GLY A 79 12.50 28.10 17.43
CA GLY A 79 12.40 27.04 16.43
C GLY A 79 12.88 25.67 16.94
N GLU A 80 13.98 25.64 17.71
CA GLU A 80 14.51 24.41 18.30
C GLU A 80 13.53 23.77 19.29
N VAL A 81 12.85 24.60 20.10
CA VAL A 81 11.78 24.14 21.01
C VAL A 81 10.60 23.57 20.23
N ASN A 82 10.17 24.25 19.15
CA ASN A 82 9.08 23.77 18.28
C ASN A 82 9.42 22.40 17.66
N PHE A 83 10.67 22.19 17.26
CA PHE A 83 11.12 20.90 16.72
C PHE A 83 11.00 19.79 17.77
N VAL A 84 11.42 20.03 19.01
CA VAL A 84 11.34 19.04 20.11
C VAL A 84 9.91 18.59 20.36
N LEU A 85 8.97 19.53 20.43
CA LEU A 85 7.56 19.21 20.66
C LEU A 85 6.94 18.43 19.50
N VAL A 86 7.19 18.84 18.26
CA VAL A 86 6.71 18.11 17.08
C VAL A 86 7.35 16.72 17.00
N TRP A 87 8.64 16.60 17.28
CA TRP A 87 9.34 15.32 17.33
C TRP A 87 8.71 14.37 18.34
N ASN A 88 8.50 14.83 19.58
CA ASN A 88 7.88 14.03 20.63
C ASN A 88 6.45 13.60 20.26
N GLN A 89 5.67 14.47 19.61
CA GLN A 89 4.33 14.11 19.14
C GLN A 89 4.35 13.03 18.05
N ILE A 90 5.36 13.05 17.16
CA ILE A 90 5.56 11.98 16.17
C ILE A 90 5.87 10.66 16.89
N ILE A 91 6.78 10.67 17.87
CA ILE A 91 7.12 9.46 18.64
C ILE A 91 5.92 8.93 19.43
N TYR A 92 5.13 9.81 20.06
CA TYR A 92 3.89 9.43 20.73
C TYR A 92 2.90 8.79 19.77
N SER A 93 2.73 9.34 18.56
CA SER A 93 1.87 8.72 17.55
C SER A 93 2.35 7.32 17.14
N PHE A 94 3.66 7.07 17.06
CA PHE A 94 4.16 5.72 16.78
C PHE A 94 3.83 4.74 17.90
N ARG A 95 3.81 5.21 19.15
CA ARG A 95 3.45 4.39 20.30
C ARG A 95 1.95 4.06 20.32
N GLU A 96 1.10 5.05 20.06
CA GLU A 96 -0.36 4.89 19.95
C GLU A 96 -0.77 3.96 18.80
N GLU A 97 0.02 3.96 17.72
CA GLU A 97 -0.16 3.05 16.60
C GLU A 97 0.44 1.65 16.81
N ASP A 98 1.02 1.39 17.99
CA ASP A 98 1.71 0.14 18.36
C ASP A 98 2.93 -0.20 17.49
N LEU A 99 3.56 0.81 16.87
CA LEU A 99 4.77 0.60 16.04
C LEU A 99 6.05 0.50 16.88
N ILE A 100 6.04 1.05 18.10
CA ILE A 100 7.19 1.02 19.03
C ILE A 100 6.72 0.61 20.43
N SER A 101 7.62 0.03 21.23
CA SER A 101 7.37 -0.30 22.65
C SER A 101 7.47 0.93 23.56
N ASN A 102 7.06 0.80 24.84
CA ASN A 102 7.26 1.88 25.83
C ASN A 102 8.76 2.20 25.96
N ARG A 103 9.59 1.15 26.02
CA ARG A 103 11.04 1.30 26.06
C ARG A 103 11.56 2.06 24.83
N GLU A 104 11.16 1.70 23.62
CA GLU A 104 11.63 2.40 22.41
C GLU A 104 11.17 3.86 22.38
N MET A 105 9.96 4.15 22.86
CA MET A 105 9.46 5.52 23.01
C MET A 105 10.38 6.34 23.89
N ASP A 106 10.77 5.85 25.07
CA ASP A 106 11.64 6.56 26.01
C ASP A 106 13.03 6.84 25.42
N LEU A 107 13.53 5.92 24.58
CA LEU A 107 14.82 6.11 23.90
C LEU A 107 14.78 7.18 22.80
N MET A 108 13.61 7.37 22.18
CA MET A 108 13.42 8.25 21.04
C MET A 108 12.93 9.64 21.41
N LYS A 109 12.28 9.80 22.56
CA LYS A 109 11.83 11.10 23.08
C LYS A 109 12.99 12.03 23.41
N MET A 110 12.74 13.33 23.26
CA MET A 110 13.60 14.41 23.69
C MET A 110 13.03 15.03 24.96
N PRO A 111 13.83 15.25 26.02
CA PRO A 111 13.31 15.82 27.26
C PRO A 111 12.91 17.28 27.04
N VAL A 112 11.82 17.72 27.67
CA VAL A 112 11.39 19.12 27.70
C VAL A 112 11.81 19.73 29.04
N SER A 113 12.77 20.66 29.04
CA SER A 113 13.27 21.33 30.25
C SER A 113 13.45 22.83 30.06
N SER A 114 13.56 23.59 31.15
CA SER A 114 13.90 25.02 31.14
C SER A 114 15.21 25.33 30.43
N GLU A 115 16.14 24.36 30.38
CA GLU A 115 17.43 24.47 29.68
C GLU A 115 17.29 24.48 28.14
N LEU A 116 16.18 24.03 27.58
CA LEU A 116 15.93 24.19 26.14
C LEU A 116 15.87 25.66 25.75
N PHE A 117 15.31 26.51 26.62
CA PHE A 117 15.24 27.94 26.43
C PHE A 117 16.59 28.64 26.63
N SER A 118 17.60 27.95 27.16
CA SER A 118 19.00 28.41 27.21
C SER A 118 19.84 27.91 26.03
N GLY A 119 19.24 27.18 25.08
CA GLY A 119 19.87 26.73 23.83
C GLY A 119 20.65 25.43 23.96
N ARG A 120 20.50 24.70 25.08
CA ARG A 120 21.10 23.37 25.27
C ARG A 120 20.10 22.28 24.89
N ILE A 121 20.22 21.75 23.67
CA ILE A 121 19.40 20.62 23.21
C ILE A 121 19.98 19.30 23.74
N ARG A 122 19.15 18.54 24.46
CA ARG A 122 19.44 17.15 24.84
C ARG A 122 18.90 16.21 23.77
N TRP A 123 19.79 15.46 23.12
CA TRP A 123 19.42 14.56 22.01
C TRP A 123 18.75 13.27 22.50
N PRO A 124 17.94 12.59 21.65
CA PRO A 124 17.40 11.26 21.97
C PRO A 124 18.48 10.25 22.36
N VAL A 125 18.21 9.39 23.34
CA VAL A 125 19.18 8.43 23.88
C VAL A 125 19.66 7.44 22.82
N PHE A 126 18.79 7.03 21.88
CA PHE A 126 19.17 6.10 20.82
C PHE A 126 20.25 6.64 19.85
N LEU A 127 20.45 7.97 19.80
CA LEU A 127 21.55 8.59 19.05
C LEU A 127 22.87 8.61 19.84
N LEU A 128 22.77 8.58 21.17
CA LEU A 128 23.89 8.61 22.11
C LEU A 128 24.37 7.19 22.48
N ALA A 129 23.91 6.18 21.74
CA ALA A 129 24.24 4.79 22.02
C ALA A 129 25.75 4.54 21.92
N ASN A 130 26.31 3.81 22.90
CA ASN A 130 27.74 3.56 23.11
C ASN A 130 28.63 4.78 23.31
N GLN A 131 28.09 6.01 23.30
CA GLN A 131 28.91 7.21 23.36
C GLN A 131 29.62 7.35 24.71
N LEU A 132 28.91 7.11 25.81
CA LEU A 132 29.49 7.13 27.15
C LEU A 132 30.50 5.99 27.35
N SER A 133 30.16 4.77 26.96
CA SER A 133 31.07 3.61 27.08
C SER A 133 32.36 3.82 26.27
N THR A 134 32.25 4.40 25.07
CA THR A 134 33.40 4.76 24.24
C THR A 134 34.21 5.89 24.89
N ALA A 135 33.55 6.91 25.46
CA ALA A 135 34.24 7.98 26.17
C ALA A 135 34.96 7.48 27.43
N LEU A 136 34.35 6.55 28.18
CA LEU A 136 34.95 5.88 29.35
C LEU A 136 36.18 5.08 28.94
N SER A 137 36.08 4.22 27.90
CA SER A 137 37.23 3.48 27.34
C SER A 137 38.34 4.43 26.87
N ILE A 138 37.99 5.50 26.16
CA ILE A 138 38.95 6.48 25.69
C ILE A 138 39.67 7.10 26.88
N ALA A 139 38.95 7.43 27.97
CA ALA A 139 39.49 8.07 29.16
C ALA A 139 40.36 7.13 30.01
N THR A 140 39.98 5.86 30.16
CA THR A 140 40.76 4.86 30.91
C THR A 140 42.09 4.54 30.23
N ASP A 141 42.09 4.47 28.90
CA ASP A 141 43.27 4.11 28.11
C ASP A 141 44.09 5.36 27.69
N PHE A 142 43.68 6.56 28.12
CA PHE A 142 44.33 7.79 27.73
C PHE A 142 45.61 8.04 28.52
N VAL A 143 46.71 8.28 27.80
CA VAL A 143 47.99 8.74 28.38
C VAL A 143 48.34 10.07 27.73
N GLY A 144 48.32 11.16 28.51
CA GLY A 144 48.60 12.51 27.99
C GLY A 144 48.08 13.63 28.90
N LYS A 145 47.99 14.85 28.36
CA LYS A 145 47.45 16.03 29.08
C LYS A 145 45.94 16.18 28.89
N ASP A 146 45.25 16.75 29.88
CA ASP A 146 43.80 17.03 29.89
C ASP A 146 43.27 17.66 28.60
N ALA A 147 43.98 18.66 28.08
CA ALA A 147 43.56 19.37 26.86
C ALA A 147 43.48 18.44 25.63
N GLN A 148 44.28 17.37 25.58
CA GLN A 148 44.26 16.39 24.50
C GLN A 148 43.13 15.38 24.68
N LEU A 149 42.85 14.94 25.92
CA LEU A 149 41.70 14.10 26.24
C LEU A 149 40.40 14.82 25.87
N LEU A 150 40.26 16.09 26.30
CA LEU A 150 39.10 16.90 26.00
C LEU A 150 38.92 17.13 24.50
N ARG A 151 40.01 17.32 23.74
CA ARG A 151 39.95 17.40 22.26
C ARG A 151 39.50 16.07 21.63
N LYS A 152 39.93 14.93 22.17
CA LYS A 152 39.56 13.60 21.67
C LYS A 152 38.07 13.31 21.92
N ILE A 153 37.56 13.65 23.10
CA ILE A 153 36.14 13.54 23.45
C ILE A 153 35.31 14.54 22.63
N LYS A 154 35.73 15.81 22.53
CA LYS A 154 35.04 16.84 21.72
C LYS A 154 35.04 16.59 20.22
N LYS A 155 35.86 15.65 19.71
CA LYS A 155 35.86 15.26 18.30
C LYS A 155 34.52 14.62 17.92
N ASP A 156 33.94 13.83 18.82
CA ASP A 156 32.56 13.38 18.70
C ASP A 156 31.66 14.28 19.56
N LYS A 157 30.88 15.12 18.89
CA LYS A 157 29.99 16.06 19.56
C LYS A 157 28.89 15.36 20.35
N CYS A 158 28.39 14.22 19.86
CA CYS A 158 27.43 13.39 20.59
C CYS A 158 28.09 12.76 21.84
N GLY A 159 29.34 12.32 21.70
CA GLY A 159 30.16 11.84 22.82
C GLY A 159 30.29 12.87 23.94
N TYR A 160 30.67 14.10 23.59
CA TYR A 160 30.80 15.19 24.55
C TYR A 160 29.48 15.57 25.24
N LEU A 161 28.38 15.63 24.48
CA LEU A 161 27.04 15.92 25.02
C LEU A 161 26.57 14.82 25.97
N ALA A 162 26.77 13.54 25.61
CA ALA A 162 26.41 12.42 26.46
C ALA A 162 27.16 12.44 27.81
N VAL A 163 28.46 12.68 27.79
CA VAL A 163 29.28 12.77 29.02
C VAL A 163 28.82 13.93 29.91
N THR A 164 28.56 15.09 29.31
CA THR A 164 28.10 16.28 30.05
C THR A 164 26.72 16.04 30.66
N GLU A 165 25.79 15.48 29.90
CA GLU A 165 24.44 15.16 30.37
C GLU A 165 24.46 14.11 31.50
N CYS A 166 25.34 13.10 31.42
CA CYS A 166 25.49 12.09 32.48
C CYS A 166 26.00 12.71 33.78
N TYR A 167 26.99 13.60 33.70
CA TYR A 167 27.52 14.28 34.88
C TYR A 167 26.48 15.19 35.54
N GLU A 168 25.78 16.01 34.74
CA GLU A 168 24.72 16.89 35.24
C GLU A 168 23.55 16.10 35.84
N SER A 169 23.19 14.96 35.24
CA SER A 169 22.11 14.08 35.74
C SER A 169 22.51 13.39 37.04
N LEU A 170 23.75 12.92 37.16
CA LEU A 170 24.28 12.33 38.40
C LEU A 170 24.25 13.34 39.54
N LYS A 171 24.74 14.56 39.31
CA LYS A 171 24.71 15.65 40.30
C LYS A 171 23.28 15.93 40.77
N TYR A 172 22.36 16.10 39.82
CA TYR A 172 20.95 16.39 40.12
C TYR A 172 20.26 15.28 40.94
N ILE A 173 20.48 14.00 40.58
CA ILE A 173 19.87 12.87 41.28
C ILE A 173 20.44 12.73 42.69
N ILE A 174 21.75 12.91 42.87
CA ILE A 174 22.37 12.84 44.20
C ILE A 174 21.92 14.01 45.08
N ASP A 175 21.80 15.24 44.55
CA ASP A 175 21.32 16.41 45.29
C ASP A 175 19.88 16.23 45.83
N ILE A 176 19.04 15.49 45.09
CA ILE A 176 17.66 15.15 45.49
C ILE A 176 17.63 13.95 46.44
N LEU A 177 18.45 12.93 46.19
CA LEU A 177 18.51 11.71 46.98
C LEU A 177 19.07 11.97 48.39
N VAL A 178 20.09 12.83 48.53
CA VAL A 178 20.74 13.11 49.81
C VAL A 178 20.08 14.31 50.48
N VAL A 179 19.51 14.09 51.67
CA VAL A 179 18.78 15.13 52.44
C VAL A 179 19.55 15.57 53.68
N GLY A 180 20.38 14.70 54.27
CA GLY A 180 21.16 15.02 55.46
C GLY A 180 22.10 16.20 55.25
N ASP A 181 22.12 17.16 56.20
CA ASP A 181 22.91 18.40 56.07
C ASP A 181 24.41 18.14 55.98
N MET A 182 24.90 17.15 56.74
CA MET A 182 26.30 16.74 56.74
C MET A 182 26.67 16.06 55.43
N GLU A 183 25.86 15.09 55.00
CA GLU A 183 26.04 14.36 53.76
C GLU A 183 25.99 15.29 52.54
N ARG A 184 25.06 16.27 52.51
CA ARG A 184 24.98 17.29 51.45
C ARG A 184 26.23 18.13 51.34
N ARG A 185 26.80 18.58 52.47
CA ARG A 185 28.05 19.36 52.49
C ARG A 185 29.21 18.54 51.93
N VAL A 186 29.35 17.29 52.38
CA VAL A 186 30.41 16.39 51.91
C VAL A 186 30.28 16.12 50.41
N VAL A 187 29.09 15.78 49.92
CA VAL A 187 28.82 15.56 48.49
C VAL A 187 29.08 16.82 47.67
N SER A 188 28.65 18.00 48.14
CA SER A 188 28.90 19.28 47.47
C SER A 188 30.39 19.59 47.35
N CYS A 189 31.18 19.30 48.39
CA CYS A 189 32.63 19.46 48.36
C CYS A 189 33.30 18.54 47.33
N ILE A 190 32.86 17.28 47.22
CA ILE A 190 33.36 16.35 46.20
C ILE A 190 33.11 16.89 44.80
N PHE A 191 31.88 17.33 44.51
CA PHE A 191 31.56 17.92 43.21
C PHE A 191 32.38 19.20 42.93
N ASN A 192 32.55 20.08 43.92
CA ASN A 192 33.34 21.30 43.77
C ASN A 192 34.82 21.01 43.49
N GLU A 193 35.42 20.01 44.13
CA GLU A 193 36.81 19.61 43.88
C GLU A 193 36.98 19.05 42.47
N ILE A 194 36.03 18.23 42.01
CA ILE A 194 36.00 17.73 40.63
C ILE A 194 35.88 18.89 39.64
N GLU A 195 34.97 19.85 39.87
CA GLU A 195 34.78 21.02 39.01
C GLU A 195 36.02 21.95 39.00
N GLU A 196 36.69 22.14 40.15
CA GLU A 196 37.95 22.89 40.25
C GLU A 196 39.09 22.21 39.47
N SER A 197 39.22 20.87 39.55
CA SER A 197 40.23 20.12 38.80
C SER A 197 40.03 20.27 37.28
N ILE A 198 38.77 20.23 36.82
CA ILE A 198 38.41 20.47 35.41
C ILE A 198 38.79 21.90 35.01
N ARG A 199 38.52 22.89 35.87
CA ARG A 199 38.82 24.31 35.61
C ARG A 199 40.32 24.59 35.55
N ARG A 200 41.11 23.95 36.42
CA ARG A 200 42.57 24.06 36.49
C ARG A 200 43.30 23.23 35.44
N SER A 201 42.58 22.37 34.72
CA SER A 201 43.15 21.40 33.75
C SER A 201 44.14 20.43 34.41
N THR A 202 43.81 19.99 35.63
CA THR A 202 44.55 19.01 36.44
C THR A 202 43.74 17.73 36.69
N PHE A 203 42.67 17.48 35.92
CA PHE A 203 41.75 16.35 36.06
C PHE A 203 42.46 14.99 36.00
N LEU A 204 43.42 14.78 35.10
CA LEU A 204 44.21 13.53 35.03
C LEU A 204 45.30 13.44 36.11
N GLU A 205 45.65 14.57 36.74
CA GLU A 205 46.63 14.64 37.83
C GLU A 205 45.99 14.43 39.20
N ASP A 206 44.73 14.86 39.37
CA ASP A 206 43.97 14.82 40.62
C ASP A 206 43.07 13.57 40.76
N LEU A 207 42.68 12.95 39.63
CA LEU A 207 41.76 11.80 39.60
C LEU A 207 42.36 10.57 38.91
N LYS A 208 42.23 9.41 39.55
CA LYS A 208 42.63 8.11 39.02
C LYS A 208 41.50 7.51 38.16
N ILE A 209 41.52 7.82 36.87
CA ILE A 209 40.47 7.44 35.90
C ILE A 209 40.22 5.92 35.82
N SER A 210 41.19 5.07 36.19
CA SER A 210 40.99 3.61 36.23
C SER A 210 39.90 3.16 37.20
N ALA A 211 39.51 3.98 38.18
CA ALA A 211 38.43 3.68 39.12
C ALA A 211 37.03 4.06 38.58
N LEU A 212 36.96 4.89 37.53
CA LEU A 212 35.72 5.41 36.97
C LEU A 212 34.74 4.32 36.45
N PRO A 213 35.20 3.19 35.86
CA PRO A 213 34.29 2.09 35.50
C PRO A 213 33.58 1.46 36.70
N ARG A 214 34.22 1.39 37.88
CA ARG A 214 33.58 0.85 39.10
C ARG A 214 32.51 1.79 39.63
N VAL A 215 32.74 3.10 39.56
CA VAL A 215 31.72 4.12 39.86
C VAL A 215 30.54 3.99 38.90
N HIS A 216 30.81 3.81 37.60
CA HIS A 216 29.78 3.60 36.58
C HIS A 216 28.89 2.37 36.88
N GLU A 217 29.48 1.23 37.24
CA GLU A 217 28.73 0.02 37.61
C GLU A 217 27.84 0.24 38.84
N LYS A 218 28.38 0.86 39.89
CA LYS A 218 27.61 1.16 41.11
C LYS A 218 26.51 2.22 40.89
N CYS A 219 26.73 3.18 40.00
CA CYS A 219 25.67 4.12 39.59
C CYS A 219 24.52 3.41 38.87
N ILE A 220 24.78 2.37 38.07
CA ILE A 220 23.72 1.58 37.43
C ILE A 220 22.91 0.85 38.51
N GLU A 221 23.59 0.16 39.44
CA GLU A 221 22.95 -0.55 40.56
C GLU A 221 22.05 0.40 41.38
N LEU A 222 22.54 1.61 41.69
CA LEU A 222 21.74 2.62 42.40
C LEU A 222 20.49 3.01 41.62
N LEU A 223 20.62 3.29 40.32
CA LEU A 223 19.48 3.74 39.51
C LEU A 223 18.45 2.65 39.28
N GLU A 224 18.84 1.38 39.17
CA GLU A 224 17.91 0.26 39.08
C GLU A 224 17.04 0.18 40.35
N LEU A 225 17.65 0.31 41.53
CA LEU A 225 16.94 0.34 42.82
C LEU A 225 16.00 1.57 42.93
N LEU A 226 16.43 2.73 42.42
CA LEU A 226 15.60 3.94 42.38
C LEU A 226 14.40 3.80 41.43
N VAL A 227 14.54 3.06 40.33
CA VAL A 227 13.43 2.80 39.39
C VAL A 227 12.44 1.78 39.95
N GLU A 228 12.92 0.76 40.69
CA GLU A 228 12.06 -0.23 41.35
C GLU A 228 11.22 0.39 42.47
N GLY A 229 11.79 1.33 43.24
CA GLY A 229 11.06 2.11 44.25
C GLY A 229 10.49 1.29 45.42
N ILE A 230 10.95 0.05 45.63
CA ILE A 230 10.47 -0.83 46.70
C ILE A 230 11.05 -0.36 48.05
N GLU A 231 10.18 -0.01 49.01
CA GLU A 231 10.60 0.50 50.34
C GLU A 231 11.58 -0.42 51.07
N ASP A 232 11.42 -1.75 50.94
CA ASP A 232 12.28 -2.76 51.57
C ASP A 232 13.74 -2.69 51.11
N ASN A 233 14.01 -2.06 49.96
CA ASN A 233 15.35 -1.89 49.41
C ASN A 233 16.13 -0.72 50.05
N TYR A 234 15.58 0.03 51.01
CA TYR A 234 16.25 1.19 51.62
C TYR A 234 17.66 0.86 52.14
N SER A 235 17.83 -0.27 52.81
CA SER A 235 19.13 -0.71 53.34
C SER A 235 20.14 -1.00 52.22
N ILE A 236 19.68 -1.55 51.10
CA ILE A 236 20.50 -1.82 49.90
C ILE A 236 20.90 -0.50 49.25
N VAL A 237 19.98 0.45 49.12
CA VAL A 237 20.27 1.80 48.57
C VAL A 237 21.34 2.51 49.42
N VAL A 238 21.25 2.45 50.75
CA VAL A 238 22.27 3.01 51.66
C VAL A 238 23.65 2.38 51.39
N LEU A 239 23.72 1.05 51.29
CA LEU A 239 24.98 0.35 51.01
C LEU A 239 25.57 0.75 49.66
N VAL A 240 24.76 0.84 48.61
CA VAL A 240 25.23 1.24 47.27
C VAL A 240 25.72 2.69 47.26
N VAL A 241 25.06 3.61 47.97
CA VAL A 241 25.52 5.01 48.10
C VAL A 241 26.84 5.08 48.88
N GLN A 242 26.99 4.29 49.95
CA GLN A 242 28.26 4.17 50.68
C GLN A 242 29.37 3.60 49.82
N ASP A 243 29.10 2.55 49.02
CA ASP A 243 30.05 1.97 48.07
C ASP A 243 30.50 3.00 47.03
N ILE A 244 29.56 3.77 46.45
CA ILE A 244 29.88 4.85 45.49
C ILE A 244 30.79 5.88 46.17
N PHE A 245 30.43 6.30 47.39
CA PHE A 245 31.20 7.28 48.15
C PHE A 245 32.63 6.78 48.41
N GLU A 246 32.79 5.55 48.91
CA GLU A 246 34.08 4.95 49.20
C GLU A 246 34.95 4.83 47.94
N ILE A 247 34.38 4.38 46.82
CA ILE A 247 35.11 4.29 45.54
C ILE A 247 35.54 5.69 45.09
N VAL A 248 34.69 6.71 45.23
CA VAL A 248 35.04 8.08 44.83
C VAL A 248 36.14 8.66 45.72
N THR A 249 36.07 8.50 47.03
CA THR A 249 37.04 9.12 47.96
C THR A 249 38.35 8.36 48.09
N SER A 250 38.32 7.03 48.00
CA SER A 250 39.48 6.16 48.25
C SER A 250 40.18 5.74 46.97
N ASP A 251 39.41 5.47 45.89
CA ASP A 251 39.95 4.90 44.65
C ASP A 251 40.04 5.92 43.49
N LEU A 252 39.11 6.88 43.40
CA LEU A 252 39.05 7.88 42.32
C LEU A 252 39.84 9.15 42.65
N MET A 253 39.68 9.74 43.83
CA MET A 253 40.36 10.98 44.23
C MET A 253 41.71 10.70 44.88
N LEU A 254 42.81 11.19 44.29
CA LEU A 254 44.16 10.96 44.85
C LEU A 254 44.40 11.67 46.20
N ASN A 255 43.65 12.76 46.46
CA ASN A 255 43.64 13.49 47.73
C ASN A 255 42.31 13.35 48.50
N GLY A 256 41.45 12.37 48.17
CA GLY A 256 40.09 12.28 48.71
C GLY A 256 40.02 12.12 50.24
N SER A 257 40.94 11.34 50.83
CA SER A 257 41.03 11.18 52.28
C SER A 257 41.37 12.47 53.04
N ARG A 258 42.10 13.42 52.41
CA ARG A 258 42.39 14.74 52.99
C ARG A 258 41.18 15.68 52.92
N VAL A 259 40.39 15.61 51.84
CA VAL A 259 39.16 16.42 51.67
C VAL A 259 38.12 16.01 52.72
N VAL A 260 37.91 14.71 52.94
CA VAL A 260 36.98 14.20 53.96
C VAL A 260 37.49 14.49 55.38
N ALA A 261 38.79 14.31 55.64
CA ALA A 261 39.38 14.56 56.97
C ALA A 261 39.40 16.06 57.36
N SER A 262 39.59 16.98 56.42
CA SER A 262 39.57 18.42 56.70
C SER A 262 38.16 18.97 56.97
N LEU A 263 37.12 18.30 56.48
CA LEU A 263 35.71 18.62 56.74
C LEU A 263 35.23 18.11 58.10
N LEU A 264 35.61 16.88 58.47
CA LEU A 264 35.33 16.34 59.81
C LEU A 264 36.03 17.18 60.91
N ALA A 265 37.24 17.67 60.63
CA ALA A 265 38.00 18.55 61.53
C ALA A 265 37.42 19.98 61.67
N GLN A 266 36.68 20.49 60.68
CA GLN A 266 36.03 21.81 60.76
C GLN A 266 34.84 21.84 61.73
N GLN A 267 34.29 20.68 62.11
CA GLN A 267 33.09 20.59 62.92
C GLN A 267 33.35 20.42 64.43
N GLU A 268 34.52 19.89 64.82
CA GLU A 268 34.94 19.86 66.23
C GLU A 268 35.08 21.27 66.83
N MET A 269 35.18 22.33 65.99
CA MET A 269 35.22 23.72 66.46
C MET A 269 33.85 24.40 66.63
N GLU A 270 32.74 23.86 66.11
CA GLU A 270 31.40 24.49 66.23
C GLU A 270 30.46 23.80 67.24
N ALA A 271 30.77 22.60 67.72
CA ALA A 271 29.96 21.88 68.70
C ALA A 271 30.60 21.88 70.10
N THR A 272 30.57 23.01 70.80
CA THR A 272 30.74 23.04 72.26
C THR A 272 29.38 23.25 72.92
N GLU A 273 28.76 22.15 73.35
CA GLU A 273 27.78 21.97 74.46
C GLU A 273 26.69 20.93 74.12
N PHE A 274 26.95 19.66 74.42
CA PHE A 274 26.16 18.77 75.30
C PHE A 274 26.60 17.31 75.09
N PHE A 275 26.89 16.61 76.19
CA PHE A 275 27.28 15.20 76.20
C PHE A 275 26.11 14.30 75.78
N SER A 276 26.31 13.52 74.71
CA SER A 276 25.90 12.12 74.68
C SER A 276 26.74 11.36 73.65
N SER A 277 27.40 10.29 74.09
CA SER A 277 28.05 9.30 73.23
C SER A 277 26.97 8.55 72.43
N GLN A 278 26.51 9.13 71.33
CA GLN A 278 25.87 8.37 70.27
C GLN A 278 27.00 7.84 69.39
N ILE A 279 27.03 6.51 69.21
CA ILE A 279 27.82 5.86 68.17
C ILE A 279 27.49 6.62 66.87
N GLU A 280 28.45 7.36 66.31
CA GLU A 280 28.28 8.04 65.03
C GLU A 280 27.90 6.97 64.02
N ALA A 281 26.64 7.00 63.57
CA ALA A 281 26.20 6.12 62.52
C ALA A 281 27.09 6.38 61.30
N PRO A 282 27.55 5.34 60.58
CA PRO A 282 28.32 5.53 59.36
C PRO A 282 27.60 6.48 58.40
N LEU A 283 28.35 7.32 57.68
CA LEU A 283 27.82 8.33 56.75
C LEU A 283 26.70 7.72 55.88
N PHE A 284 25.56 8.42 55.72
CA PHE A 284 24.35 7.93 55.02
C PHE A 284 23.52 6.83 55.71
N ALA A 285 23.95 6.26 56.84
CA ALA A 285 23.24 5.14 57.50
C ALA A 285 22.06 5.57 58.39
N SER A 286 21.89 6.87 58.65
CA SER A 286 20.75 7.35 59.45
C SER A 286 19.43 7.28 58.66
N LYS A 287 18.32 7.05 59.36
CA LYS A 287 16.99 6.83 58.77
C LYS A 287 16.40 8.07 58.05
N HIS A 288 17.09 9.21 58.09
CA HIS A 288 16.67 10.48 57.47
C HIS A 288 17.73 11.09 56.53
N CYS A 289 18.81 10.37 56.22
CA CYS A 289 19.86 10.90 55.33
C CYS A 289 19.51 10.80 53.85
N LEU A 290 18.71 9.80 53.45
CA LEU A 290 18.31 9.55 52.06
C LEU A 290 16.80 9.72 51.88
N ASN A 291 16.41 10.34 50.77
CA ASN A 291 15.04 10.45 50.29
C ASN A 291 14.67 9.22 49.46
N PHE A 292 14.35 8.10 50.11
CA PHE A 292 13.93 6.86 49.45
C PHE A 292 12.76 6.20 50.18
N PRO A 293 11.69 5.78 49.48
CA PRO A 293 11.45 5.93 48.04
C PRO A 293 11.23 7.41 47.67
N MET A 294 11.69 7.81 46.47
CA MET A 294 11.50 9.19 46.01
C MET A 294 10.01 9.47 45.80
N GLN A 295 9.56 10.70 46.07
CA GLN A 295 8.19 11.10 45.74
C GLN A 295 7.93 10.92 44.24
N ASP A 296 6.91 10.13 43.91
CA ASP A 296 6.45 9.86 42.53
C ASP A 296 5.93 11.15 41.88
N THR A 297 6.85 11.92 41.32
CA THR A 297 6.52 12.90 40.28
C THR A 297 6.98 12.32 38.95
N ASP A 298 6.05 12.21 37.99
CA ASP A 298 6.31 11.61 36.67
C ASP A 298 7.59 12.19 36.02
N SER A 299 7.84 13.49 36.20
CA SER A 299 9.03 14.15 35.63
C SER A 299 10.36 13.73 36.27
N LEU A 300 10.38 13.35 37.55
CA LEU A 300 11.59 12.90 38.23
C LEU A 300 11.93 11.46 37.82
N MET A 301 10.92 10.59 37.81
CA MET A 301 11.08 9.20 37.36
C MET A 301 11.53 9.11 35.90
N ASP A 302 11.02 9.99 35.03
CA ASP A 302 11.48 10.08 33.63
C ASP A 302 12.96 10.48 33.52
N LYS A 303 13.45 11.39 34.38
CA LYS A 303 14.87 11.76 34.43
C LYS A 303 15.74 10.61 34.90
N ILE A 304 15.30 9.86 35.91
CA ILE A 304 16.04 8.69 36.45
C ILE A 304 16.11 7.59 35.38
N LYS A 305 14.98 7.25 34.75
CA LYS A 305 14.92 6.28 33.64
C LYS A 305 15.82 6.69 32.48
N ARG A 306 15.78 7.97 32.08
CA ARG A 306 16.66 8.50 31.03
C ARG A 306 18.14 8.37 31.39
N PHE A 307 18.51 8.70 32.63
CA PHE A 307 19.89 8.56 33.07
C PHE A 307 20.35 7.10 33.08
N LEU A 308 19.51 6.19 33.61
CA LEU A 308 19.76 4.76 33.53
C LEU A 308 19.97 4.30 32.09
N PHE A 309 19.15 4.77 31.13
CA PHE A 309 19.34 4.45 29.73
C PHE A 309 20.66 5.00 29.16
N LEU A 310 21.06 6.23 29.49
CA LEU A 310 22.35 6.78 29.06
C LEU A 310 23.55 5.94 29.55
N LEU A 311 23.47 5.38 30.76
CA LEU A 311 24.52 4.55 31.33
C LEU A 311 24.56 3.12 30.77
N THR A 312 23.40 2.55 30.45
CA THR A 312 23.26 1.11 30.13
C THR A 312 23.17 0.79 28.65
N ILE A 313 22.90 1.77 27.79
CA ILE A 313 22.63 1.49 26.37
C ILE A 313 23.87 1.03 25.60
N LYS A 314 23.68 -0.08 24.88
CA LYS A 314 24.67 -0.77 24.04
C LYS A 314 24.26 -0.77 22.57
N ASP A 315 25.05 -1.44 21.72
CA ASP A 315 24.86 -1.57 20.25
C ASP A 315 23.43 -1.85 19.78
N LYS A 316 22.64 -2.63 20.53
CA LYS A 316 21.25 -2.98 20.16
C LYS A 316 20.32 -1.76 20.03
N ALA A 317 20.66 -0.62 20.63
CA ALA A 317 19.93 0.64 20.45
C ALA A 317 20.15 1.25 19.06
N LEU A 318 21.19 0.84 18.32
CA LEU A 318 21.45 1.25 16.95
C LEU A 318 20.40 0.72 15.96
N ASP A 319 19.54 -0.20 16.38
CA ASP A 319 18.42 -0.70 15.59
C ASP A 319 17.07 -0.08 15.97
N VAL A 320 17.04 0.93 16.86
CA VAL A 320 15.79 1.59 17.26
C VAL A 320 15.38 2.67 16.23
N PRO A 321 14.11 2.72 15.81
CA PRO A 321 13.02 1.77 16.13
C PRO A 321 13.17 0.46 15.35
N LYS A 322 12.82 -0.68 15.93
CA LYS A 322 12.95 -2.00 15.26
C LYS A 322 11.94 -2.21 14.15
N ASN A 323 10.71 -1.74 14.33
CA ASN A 323 9.62 -1.91 13.36
C ASN A 323 9.96 -1.23 12.01
N LEU A 324 9.83 -1.98 10.92
CA LEU A 324 10.20 -1.51 9.57
C LEU A 324 9.33 -0.33 9.10
N LYS A 325 8.05 -0.30 9.48
CA LYS A 325 7.12 0.78 9.11
C LYS A 325 7.48 2.08 9.84
N ALA A 326 7.86 2.03 11.11
CA ALA A 326 8.38 3.18 11.86
C ALA A 326 9.69 3.71 11.24
N ARG A 327 10.64 2.82 10.91
CA ARG A 327 11.90 3.18 10.23
C ARG A 327 11.66 3.91 8.90
N ARG A 328 10.74 3.40 8.09
CA ARG A 328 10.36 4.01 6.80
C ARG A 328 9.74 5.40 7.01
N ARG A 329 8.75 5.51 7.91
CA ARG A 329 8.03 6.76 8.21
C ARG A 329 8.99 7.87 8.65
N ILE A 330 9.86 7.58 9.62
CA ILE A 330 10.78 8.57 10.18
C ILE A 330 11.88 8.98 9.19
N THR A 331 12.36 8.03 8.38
CA THR A 331 13.38 8.27 7.35
C THR A 331 12.81 9.11 6.20
N PHE A 332 11.56 8.87 5.81
CA PHE A 332 10.88 9.68 4.81
C PHE A 332 10.62 11.10 5.33
N PHE A 333 10.13 11.25 6.56
CA PHE A 333 9.97 12.56 7.20
C PHE A 333 11.30 13.34 7.22
N ALA A 334 12.37 12.70 7.68
CA ALA A 334 13.71 13.26 7.68
C ALA A 334 14.17 13.71 6.29
N THR A 335 14.01 12.87 5.26
CA THR A 335 14.36 13.22 3.87
C THR A 335 13.55 14.43 3.40
N SER A 336 12.24 14.45 3.69
CA SER A 336 11.34 15.50 3.21
C SER A 336 11.73 16.90 3.70
N LEU A 337 12.29 17.04 4.90
CA LEU A 337 12.74 18.34 5.44
C LEU A 337 13.81 19.02 4.56
N PHE A 338 14.58 18.25 3.80
CA PHE A 338 15.62 18.78 2.90
C PHE A 338 15.14 19.03 1.47
N MET A 339 13.92 18.60 1.14
CA MET A 339 13.33 18.82 -0.18
C MET A 339 12.90 20.28 -0.38
N ASP A 340 12.58 20.67 -1.62
CA ASP A 340 11.99 21.99 -1.88
C ASP A 340 10.52 22.00 -1.47
N MET A 341 10.21 22.84 -0.48
CA MET A 341 8.85 23.14 -0.04
C MET A 341 8.72 24.63 0.32
N PRO A 342 7.54 25.24 0.11
CA PRO A 342 7.30 26.64 0.44
C PRO A 342 7.31 26.82 1.96
N SER A 343 7.55 28.03 2.45
CA SER A 343 7.48 28.33 3.89
C SER A 343 6.04 28.19 4.40
N ALA A 344 5.88 27.59 5.58
CA ALA A 344 4.58 27.47 6.21
C ALA A 344 4.08 28.84 6.72
N PRO A 345 2.82 29.23 6.48
CA PRO A 345 2.21 30.36 7.17
C PRO A 345 1.80 29.98 8.60
N ASN A 346 1.55 30.98 9.45
CA ASN A 346 0.84 30.78 10.72
C ASN A 346 -0.52 30.10 10.45
N VAL A 347 -0.99 29.26 11.38
CA VAL A 347 -2.29 28.54 11.26
C VAL A 347 -3.42 29.53 10.98
N ARG A 348 -3.44 30.70 11.63
CA ARG A 348 -4.47 31.73 11.37
C ARG A 348 -4.53 32.15 9.89
N ASN A 349 -3.38 32.22 9.22
CA ASN A 349 -3.24 32.72 7.85
C ASN A 349 -3.24 31.60 6.79
N MET A 350 -3.27 30.33 7.18
CA MET A 350 -3.35 29.22 6.22
C MET A 350 -4.72 29.17 5.53
N LEU A 351 -4.76 28.62 4.32
CA LEU A 351 -6.03 28.28 3.65
C LEU A 351 -6.77 27.21 4.45
N SER A 352 -8.09 27.33 4.54
CA SER A 352 -8.93 26.28 5.10
C SER A 352 -9.13 25.19 4.04
N PHE A 353 -9.31 23.94 4.47
CA PHE A 353 -9.56 22.85 3.55
C PHE A 353 -10.51 21.79 4.12
N SER A 354 -11.11 21.03 3.21
CA SER A 354 -11.91 19.86 3.56
C SER A 354 -11.33 18.59 2.96
N ILE A 355 -11.62 17.47 3.61
CA ILE A 355 -11.45 16.15 3.03
C ILE A 355 -12.83 15.62 2.64
N LEU A 356 -12.91 15.01 1.46
CA LEU A 356 -14.10 14.28 1.01
C LEU A 356 -13.74 12.81 0.77
N THR A 357 -14.39 11.92 1.52
CA THR A 357 -14.19 10.48 1.42
C THR A 357 -15.50 9.79 1.02
N PRO A 358 -15.63 9.25 -0.21
CA PRO A 358 -16.80 8.46 -0.57
C PRO A 358 -16.71 7.08 0.07
N HIS A 359 -17.77 6.67 0.77
CA HIS A 359 -17.96 5.38 1.41
C HIS A 359 -19.31 4.79 1.01
N TYR A 360 -19.40 3.49 0.75
CA TYR A 360 -20.65 2.85 0.36
C TYR A 360 -21.02 1.68 1.27
N LYS A 361 -20.33 0.55 1.14
CA LYS A 361 -20.62 -0.68 1.90
C LYS A 361 -19.35 -1.40 2.36
N GLU A 362 -18.21 -0.72 2.27
CA GLU A 362 -16.97 -1.23 2.81
C GLU A 362 -17.06 -1.39 4.33
N GLU A 363 -16.19 -2.24 4.91
CA GLU A 363 -16.20 -2.44 6.35
C GLU A 363 -15.80 -1.18 7.10
N VAL A 364 -16.60 -0.80 8.10
CA VAL A 364 -16.29 0.35 8.96
C VAL A 364 -15.28 -0.05 10.02
N LYS A 365 -15.53 -1.18 10.68
CA LYS A 365 -14.70 -1.84 11.69
C LYS A 365 -14.96 -3.35 11.56
N PHE A 366 -13.96 -4.19 11.78
CA PHE A 366 -14.19 -5.64 11.76
C PHE A 366 -15.16 -6.06 12.87
N SER A 367 -16.10 -6.93 12.54
CA SER A 367 -17.00 -7.52 13.54
C SER A 367 -16.30 -8.64 14.31
N SER A 368 -16.69 -8.87 15.57
CA SER A 368 -16.16 -9.97 16.38
C SER A 368 -16.34 -11.34 15.69
N LYS A 369 -17.50 -11.54 15.03
CA LYS A 369 -17.79 -12.77 14.26
C LYS A 369 -16.81 -12.98 13.11
N GLU A 370 -16.39 -11.93 12.42
CA GLU A 370 -15.43 -12.04 11.31
C GLU A 370 -14.00 -12.27 11.80
N LEU A 371 -13.62 -11.61 12.90
CA LEU A 371 -12.28 -11.75 13.48
C LEU A 371 -11.97 -13.19 13.88
N HIS A 372 -12.95 -13.88 14.46
CA HIS A 372 -12.80 -15.24 15.00
C HIS A 372 -13.31 -16.36 14.07
N SER A 373 -13.95 -16.03 12.94
CA SER A 373 -14.48 -17.04 12.01
C SER A 373 -13.38 -17.85 11.32
N SER A 374 -13.35 -19.17 11.57
CA SER A 374 -12.43 -20.13 10.94
C SER A 374 -13.00 -20.84 9.70
N LYS A 375 -14.23 -20.51 9.27
CA LYS A 375 -14.94 -21.24 8.18
C LYS A 375 -14.19 -21.30 6.84
N GLN A 376 -13.15 -20.51 6.64
CA GLN A 376 -12.36 -20.45 5.42
C GLN A 376 -10.87 -20.81 5.63
N GLY A 377 -10.54 -21.48 6.74
CA GLY A 377 -9.19 -21.99 7.05
C GLY A 377 -8.59 -21.32 8.29
N VAL A 378 -8.18 -20.05 8.17
CA VAL A 378 -7.52 -19.28 9.22
C VAL A 378 -8.36 -18.06 9.60
N SER A 379 -8.48 -17.76 10.90
CA SER A 379 -9.20 -16.57 11.38
C SER A 379 -8.41 -15.29 11.08
N ILE A 380 -9.11 -14.16 10.86
CA ILE A 380 -8.46 -12.87 10.59
C ILE A 380 -7.57 -12.46 11.77
N ASN A 381 -8.01 -12.72 12.99
CA ASN A 381 -7.24 -12.42 14.20
C ASN A 381 -5.91 -13.19 14.23
N PHE A 382 -5.93 -14.51 14.00
CA PHE A 382 -4.72 -15.32 13.95
C PHE A 382 -3.76 -14.84 12.85
N TYR A 383 -4.31 -14.53 11.67
CA TYR A 383 -3.52 -14.01 10.56
C TYR A 383 -2.83 -12.68 10.90
N MET A 384 -3.57 -11.71 11.44
CA MET A 384 -3.02 -10.38 11.81
C MET A 384 -1.92 -10.48 12.86
N LYS A 385 -2.08 -11.34 13.89
CA LYS A 385 -1.04 -11.59 14.90
C LYS A 385 0.23 -12.18 14.29
N LYS A 386 0.09 -13.01 13.24
CA LYS A 386 1.23 -13.67 12.60
C LYS A 386 2.03 -12.72 11.70
N ILE A 387 1.36 -11.83 10.97
CA ILE A 387 2.00 -10.88 10.05
C ILE A 387 2.52 -9.60 10.74
N TYR A 388 2.00 -9.27 11.93
CA TYR A 388 2.43 -8.12 12.74
C TYR A 388 2.82 -8.53 14.17
N PRO A 389 3.82 -9.42 14.35
CA PRO A 389 4.14 -9.96 15.67
C PRO A 389 4.75 -8.92 16.62
N ASP A 390 5.52 -7.98 16.09
CA ASP A 390 6.10 -6.86 16.83
C ASP A 390 5.03 -5.85 17.25
N GLU A 391 4.13 -5.48 16.35
CA GLU A 391 3.03 -4.57 16.67
C GLU A 391 2.01 -5.19 17.64
N TRP A 392 1.76 -6.51 17.56
CA TRP A 392 0.93 -7.22 18.53
C TRP A 392 1.55 -7.17 19.93
N LYS A 393 2.86 -7.38 20.04
CA LYS A 393 3.57 -7.29 21.31
C LYS A 393 3.47 -5.88 21.92
N ASN A 394 3.67 -4.84 21.12
CA ASN A 394 3.57 -3.45 21.57
C ASN A 394 2.14 -3.06 21.98
N PHE A 395 1.14 -3.63 21.31
CA PHE A 395 -0.28 -3.49 21.66
C PHE A 395 -0.59 -4.14 23.01
N SER A 396 -0.17 -5.39 23.22
CA SER A 396 -0.32 -6.08 24.51
C SER A 396 0.34 -5.29 25.64
N GLU A 397 1.53 -4.74 25.40
CA GLU A 397 2.23 -3.86 26.36
C GLU A 397 1.44 -2.57 26.65
N ARG A 398 0.73 -1.99 25.67
CA ARG A 398 -0.04 -0.73 25.86
C ARG A 398 -1.24 -0.92 26.76
N ILE A 399 -1.94 -2.04 26.55
CA ILE A 399 -3.19 -2.36 27.24
C ILE A 399 -2.93 -3.05 28.59
N GLY A 400 -1.71 -3.55 28.83
CA GLY A 400 -1.37 -4.31 30.02
C GLY A 400 -1.88 -5.75 29.97
N MET A 401 -2.01 -6.32 28.76
CA MET A 401 -2.45 -7.71 28.56
C MET A 401 -1.26 -8.66 28.72
N ASP A 402 -1.41 -9.68 29.57
CA ASP A 402 -0.41 -10.75 29.70
C ASP A 402 -0.48 -11.70 28.51
N ILE A 403 0.61 -11.77 27.74
CA ILE A 403 0.72 -12.53 26.48
C ILE A 403 0.62 -14.05 26.73
N SER A 404 0.78 -14.49 27.98
CA SER A 404 0.82 -15.91 28.36
C SER A 404 -0.55 -16.62 28.33
N ASN A 405 -1.66 -15.90 28.40
CA ASN A 405 -3.00 -16.47 28.38
C ASN A 405 -3.65 -16.29 26.99
N ASP A 406 -3.84 -17.39 26.25
CA ASP A 406 -4.52 -17.41 24.94
C ASP A 406 -6.04 -17.12 25.03
N LEU A 407 -6.58 -17.00 26.25
CA LEU A 407 -7.98 -16.62 26.50
C LEU A 407 -8.09 -15.09 26.57
N VAL A 408 -8.56 -14.51 25.47
CA VAL A 408 -8.93 -13.09 25.40
C VAL A 408 -10.11 -12.86 26.35
N ASP A 409 -9.90 -12.06 27.39
CA ASP A 409 -10.98 -11.56 28.25
C ASP A 409 -11.93 -10.67 27.41
N GLU A 410 -13.25 -10.80 27.61
CA GLU A 410 -14.26 -10.05 26.85
C GLU A 410 -14.09 -8.53 26.99
N SER A 411 -13.44 -8.09 28.08
CA SER A 411 -13.10 -6.70 28.36
C SER A 411 -12.23 -6.02 27.28
N TYR A 412 -11.42 -6.77 26.53
CA TYR A 412 -10.50 -6.23 25.52
C TYR A 412 -10.97 -6.40 24.07
N GLU A 413 -12.13 -7.00 23.83
CA GLU A 413 -12.60 -7.35 22.49
C GLU A 413 -12.73 -6.11 21.58
N GLU A 414 -13.21 -4.97 22.11
CA GLU A 414 -13.34 -3.74 21.32
C GLU A 414 -11.98 -3.14 20.92
N GLU A 415 -10.98 -3.20 21.80
CA GLU A 415 -9.63 -2.75 21.48
C GLU A 415 -8.95 -3.67 20.45
N ILE A 416 -9.20 -4.98 20.50
CA ILE A 416 -8.74 -5.93 19.47
C ILE A 416 -9.43 -5.65 18.13
N ARG A 417 -10.74 -5.36 18.14
CA ARG A 417 -11.49 -4.95 16.94
C ARG A 417 -10.89 -3.69 16.32
N LYS A 418 -10.58 -2.67 17.11
CA LYS A 418 -9.91 -1.45 16.65
C LYS A 418 -8.51 -1.73 16.10
N TRP A 419 -7.70 -2.48 16.85
CA TRP A 419 -6.33 -2.84 16.48
C TRP A 419 -6.25 -3.55 15.13
N ALA A 420 -7.12 -4.55 14.92
CA ALA A 420 -7.22 -5.26 13.65
C ALA A 420 -7.74 -4.36 12.53
N SER A 421 -8.73 -3.51 12.81
CA SER A 421 -9.30 -2.59 11.81
C SER A 421 -8.29 -1.56 11.32
N PHE A 422 -7.45 -1.01 12.21
CA PHE A 422 -6.38 -0.08 11.85
C PHE A 422 -5.27 -0.70 10.99
N ARG A 423 -5.21 -2.04 10.91
CA ARG A 423 -4.31 -2.80 10.02
C ARG A 423 -4.99 -3.29 8.74
N GLY A 424 -6.32 -3.30 8.73
CA GLY A 424 -7.15 -3.59 7.56
C GLY A 424 -7.33 -2.40 6.60
N GLN A 425 -8.27 -2.57 5.66
CA GLN A 425 -8.73 -1.53 4.73
C GLN A 425 -10.15 -1.07 5.12
N THR A 426 -10.27 -0.46 6.31
CA THR A 426 -11.55 -0.09 6.92
C THR A 426 -11.76 1.43 7.01
N LEU A 427 -13.02 1.87 7.18
CA LEU A 427 -13.36 3.30 7.40
C LEU A 427 -12.66 3.88 8.62
N SER A 428 -12.62 3.13 9.71
CA SER A 428 -11.97 3.56 10.95
C SER A 428 -10.50 3.92 10.76
N ARG A 429 -9.75 3.16 9.95
CA ARG A 429 -8.35 3.47 9.65
C ARG A 429 -8.19 4.80 8.91
N THR A 430 -8.99 5.02 7.86
CA THR A 430 -8.91 6.26 7.07
C THR A 430 -9.34 7.47 7.87
N VAL A 431 -10.43 7.37 8.63
CA VAL A 431 -10.87 8.47 9.51
C VAL A 431 -9.77 8.80 10.51
N ARG A 432 -9.21 7.82 11.23
CA ARG A 432 -8.09 8.04 12.16
C ARG A 432 -6.92 8.76 11.48
N GLY A 433 -6.47 8.23 10.33
CA GLY A 433 -5.33 8.80 9.60
C GLY A 433 -5.58 10.24 9.15
N MET A 434 -6.76 10.53 8.57
CA MET A 434 -7.10 11.88 8.11
C MET A 434 -7.31 12.86 9.26
N MET A 435 -7.75 12.39 10.43
CA MET A 435 -7.91 13.22 11.62
C MET A 435 -6.59 13.68 12.22
N TYR A 436 -5.45 13.07 11.86
CA TYR A 436 -4.14 13.62 12.21
C TYR A 436 -3.88 15.02 11.63
N TYR A 437 -4.58 15.44 10.57
CA TYR A 437 -4.52 16.85 10.15
C TYR A 437 -5.03 17.80 11.22
N ARG A 438 -6.13 17.44 11.88
CA ARG A 438 -6.68 18.24 12.97
C ARG A 438 -5.69 18.32 14.11
N GLU A 439 -5.15 17.17 14.54
CA GLU A 439 -4.22 17.13 15.66
C GLU A 439 -2.90 17.86 15.36
N ALA A 440 -2.39 17.75 14.13
CA ALA A 440 -1.24 18.53 13.68
C ALA A 440 -1.54 20.04 13.68
N ILE A 441 -2.72 20.46 13.23
CA ILE A 441 -3.13 21.88 13.25
C ILE A 441 -3.30 22.39 14.68
N LYS A 442 -3.83 21.59 15.60
CA LYS A 442 -3.95 21.95 17.02
C LYS A 442 -2.58 22.22 17.65
N LEU A 443 -1.64 21.29 17.46
CA LEU A 443 -0.28 21.48 17.97
C LEU A 443 0.38 22.70 17.30
N GLN A 444 0.27 22.86 15.99
CA GLN A 444 0.82 24.02 15.28
C GLN A 444 0.18 25.35 15.72
N ALA A 445 -1.12 25.37 16.01
CA ALA A 445 -1.81 26.56 16.51
C ALA A 445 -1.38 26.89 17.94
N PHE A 446 -1.16 25.88 18.77
CA PHE A 446 -0.57 26.05 20.09
C PHE A 446 0.84 26.65 19.98
N LEU A 447 1.71 26.12 19.11
CA LEU A 447 3.07 26.65 18.90
C LEU A 447 3.07 28.08 18.34
N ASP A 448 2.08 28.46 17.53
CA ASP A 448 1.94 29.81 16.99
C ASP A 448 1.43 30.82 18.03
N LEU A 449 0.76 30.37 19.11
CA LEU A 449 0.09 31.22 20.12
C LEU A 449 0.78 31.23 21.49
N ALA A 450 1.45 30.14 21.88
CA ALA A 450 1.99 29.95 23.22
C ALA A 450 3.26 30.79 23.45
N TRP A 451 3.36 31.38 24.64
CA TRP A 451 4.57 32.03 25.15
C TRP A 451 5.43 30.99 25.89
N ASN A 452 6.71 31.31 26.17
CA ASN A 452 7.70 30.38 26.74
C ASN A 452 7.20 29.63 27.99
N ASP A 453 6.45 30.28 28.87
CA ASP A 453 5.92 29.67 30.11
C ASP A 453 4.85 28.60 29.84
N GLY A 454 3.99 28.80 28.83
CA GLY A 454 2.97 27.82 28.45
C GLY A 454 3.55 26.61 27.71
N ILE A 455 4.72 26.75 27.08
CA ILE A 455 5.42 25.65 26.42
C ILE A 455 6.10 24.73 27.45
N LEU A 456 6.60 25.30 28.56
CA LEU A 456 7.22 24.55 29.66
C LEU A 456 6.24 23.66 30.43
N GLN A 457 4.99 24.10 30.56
CA GLN A 457 3.94 23.31 31.19
C GLN A 457 3.60 22.06 30.37
N GLY A 458 3.70 22.14 29.04
CA GLY A 458 3.48 21.02 28.11
C GLY A 458 2.17 21.12 27.33
N TYR A 459 2.11 20.46 26.17
CA TYR A 459 0.93 20.45 25.31
C TYR A 459 -0.27 19.70 25.94
N ASP A 460 0.00 18.69 26.77
CA ASP A 460 -1.05 17.86 27.37
C ASP A 460 -1.66 18.50 28.64
N THR A 461 -0.86 19.22 29.42
CA THR A 461 -1.30 19.97 30.62
C THR A 461 -2.04 21.26 30.28
N MET A 462 -1.86 21.77 29.06
CA MET A 462 -2.59 22.92 28.53
C MET A 462 -4.12 22.72 28.56
N TRP A 463 -4.58 21.49 28.32
CA TRP A 463 -6.01 21.14 28.34
C TRP A 463 -6.63 21.23 29.74
N SER A 464 -5.81 21.06 30.79
CA SER A 464 -6.27 21.12 32.19
C SER A 464 -6.09 22.49 32.83
N GLU A 465 -5.05 23.26 32.45
CA GLU A 465 -4.66 24.48 33.18
C GLU A 465 -5.07 25.79 32.48
N ASN A 466 -5.24 25.80 31.15
CA ASN A 466 -5.51 27.04 30.40
C ASN A 466 -6.67 26.88 29.40
N GLU A 467 -7.88 26.80 29.94
CA GLU A 467 -9.14 26.59 29.21
C GLU A 467 -9.37 27.61 28.08
N ARG A 468 -8.95 28.88 28.28
CA ARG A 468 -9.11 29.93 27.26
C ARG A 468 -8.22 29.69 26.04
N LEU A 469 -6.96 29.34 26.24
CA LEU A 469 -6.05 29.02 25.14
C LEU A 469 -6.51 27.73 24.45
N ALA A 470 -6.99 26.74 25.21
CA ALA A 470 -7.54 25.49 24.69
C ALA A 470 -8.70 25.74 23.74
N ALA A 471 -9.70 26.51 24.20
CA ALA A 471 -10.85 26.88 23.37
C ALA A 471 -10.44 27.66 22.10
N GLN A 472 -9.43 28.53 22.17
CA GLN A 472 -8.94 29.26 21.00
C GLN A 472 -8.26 28.34 19.97
N VAL A 473 -7.42 27.41 20.44
CA VAL A 473 -6.74 26.41 19.59
C VAL A 473 -7.76 25.50 18.91
N GLU A 474 -8.76 25.02 19.65
CA GLU A 474 -9.84 24.19 19.09
C GLU A 474 -10.66 24.93 18.04
N ALA A 475 -11.08 26.16 18.34
CA ALA A 475 -11.83 26.98 17.39
C ALA A 475 -11.02 27.24 16.11
N LEU A 476 -9.70 27.48 16.23
CA LEU A 476 -8.80 27.64 15.08
C LEU A 476 -8.74 26.36 14.25
N ALA A 477 -8.55 25.20 14.87
CA ALA A 477 -8.51 23.93 14.16
C ALA A 477 -9.83 23.64 13.41
N ASP A 478 -10.96 23.85 14.07
CA ASP A 478 -12.29 23.60 13.50
C ASP A 478 -12.67 24.60 12.39
N MET A 479 -12.13 25.83 12.42
CA MET A 479 -12.25 26.79 11.31
C MET A 479 -11.39 26.42 10.08
N LYS A 480 -10.28 25.70 10.28
CA LYS A 480 -9.32 25.39 9.22
C LYS A 480 -9.54 24.03 8.56
N PHE A 481 -10.11 23.06 9.28
CA PHE A 481 -10.20 21.69 8.80
C PHE A 481 -11.56 21.05 9.07
N THR A 482 -12.12 20.37 8.06
CA THR A 482 -13.30 19.51 8.22
C THR A 482 -13.18 18.24 7.38
N HIS A 483 -13.60 17.09 7.92
CA HIS A 483 -13.64 15.82 7.19
C HIS A 483 -15.08 15.41 6.92
N VAL A 484 -15.46 15.33 5.65
CA VAL A 484 -16.78 14.87 5.20
C VAL A 484 -16.67 13.46 4.63
N VAL A 485 -17.27 12.49 5.31
CA VAL A 485 -17.49 11.14 4.77
C VAL A 485 -18.84 11.11 4.10
N SER A 486 -18.87 10.79 2.82
CA SER A 486 -20.11 10.62 2.08
C SER A 486 -20.53 9.16 2.12
N CYS A 487 -21.52 8.83 2.93
CA CYS A 487 -22.09 7.49 3.09
C CYS A 487 -23.55 7.48 2.61
N GLN A 488 -23.77 7.24 1.31
CA GLN A 488 -25.13 7.26 0.71
C GLN A 488 -26.15 6.41 1.46
N VAL A 489 -25.75 5.25 1.97
CA VAL A 489 -26.66 4.25 2.56
C VAL A 489 -26.86 4.40 4.07
N PHE A 490 -26.16 5.33 4.74
CA PHE A 490 -26.21 5.47 6.20
C PHE A 490 -27.64 5.62 6.74
N GLY A 491 -28.50 6.42 6.08
CA GLY A 491 -29.90 6.57 6.47
C GLY A 491 -30.69 5.25 6.42
N SER A 492 -30.43 4.41 5.41
CA SER A 492 -31.04 3.08 5.30
C SER A 492 -30.50 2.10 6.34
N GLN A 493 -29.19 2.13 6.60
CA GLN A 493 -28.52 1.31 7.62
C GLN A 493 -29.04 1.63 9.02
N LYS A 494 -29.23 2.91 9.32
CA LYS A 494 -29.84 3.38 10.57
C LYS A 494 -31.25 2.83 10.74
N SER A 495 -32.06 2.92 9.67
CA SER A 495 -33.46 2.47 9.68
C SER A 495 -33.58 0.94 9.80
N SER A 496 -32.60 0.19 9.28
CA SER A 496 -32.58 -1.28 9.35
C SER A 496 -31.94 -1.85 10.62
N GLY A 497 -31.37 -1.00 11.49
CA GLY A 497 -30.61 -1.47 12.66
C GLY A 497 -29.31 -2.18 12.30
N ASP A 498 -28.65 -1.78 11.21
CA ASP A 498 -27.36 -2.34 10.80
C ASP A 498 -26.25 -1.91 11.80
N PRO A 499 -25.47 -2.85 12.38
CA PRO A 499 -24.37 -2.53 13.29
C PRO A 499 -23.37 -1.50 12.74
N GLN A 500 -23.17 -1.45 11.42
CA GLN A 500 -22.27 -0.47 10.80
C GLN A 500 -22.72 0.99 11.04
N ALA A 501 -24.02 1.25 11.20
CA ALA A 501 -24.51 2.59 11.52
C ALA A 501 -24.04 3.05 12.91
N GLN A 502 -23.99 2.12 13.88
CA GLN A 502 -23.45 2.40 15.21
C GLN A 502 -21.93 2.63 15.16
N ASP A 503 -21.18 1.80 14.43
CA ASP A 503 -19.74 2.00 14.26
C ASP A 503 -19.42 3.37 13.60
N ILE A 504 -20.24 3.86 12.68
CA ILE A 504 -20.10 5.21 12.09
C ILE A 504 -20.41 6.31 13.12
N LEU A 505 -21.42 6.11 13.97
CA LEU A 505 -21.73 7.05 15.05
C LEU A 505 -20.58 7.14 16.06
N ASP A 506 -20.01 6.00 16.45
CA ASP A 506 -18.86 5.94 17.36
C ASP A 506 -17.64 6.68 16.79
N LEU A 507 -17.44 6.62 15.46
CA LEU A 507 -16.41 7.42 14.78
C LEU A 507 -16.71 8.92 14.85
N MET A 508 -17.96 9.34 14.67
CA MET A 508 -18.33 10.77 14.80
C MET A 508 -18.17 11.28 16.23
N ILE A 509 -18.43 10.43 17.24
CA ILE A 509 -18.21 10.76 18.65
C ILE A 509 -16.71 10.90 18.94
N SER A 510 -15.90 9.97 18.43
CA SER A 510 -14.45 9.96 18.65
C SER A 510 -13.73 11.13 17.95
N TYR A 511 -14.29 11.63 16.83
CA TYR A 511 -13.65 12.64 15.99
C TYR A 511 -14.56 13.85 15.74
N PRO A 512 -14.42 14.93 16.54
CA PRO A 512 -15.35 16.08 16.52
C PRO A 512 -15.47 16.84 15.20
N SER A 513 -14.46 16.81 14.32
CA SER A 513 -14.50 17.47 13.01
C SER A 513 -14.99 16.56 11.88
N LEU A 514 -15.35 15.31 12.19
CA LEU A 514 -15.96 14.37 11.25
C LEU A 514 -17.43 14.71 11.02
N ARG A 515 -17.84 14.72 9.77
CA ARG A 515 -19.24 14.88 9.34
C ARG A 515 -19.60 13.75 8.40
N VAL A 516 -20.84 13.26 8.50
CA VAL A 516 -21.34 12.22 7.60
C VAL A 516 -22.44 12.81 6.74
N ALA A 517 -22.30 12.68 5.43
CA ALA A 517 -23.32 13.05 4.45
C ALA A 517 -23.98 11.79 3.89
N TYR A 518 -25.30 11.75 3.83
CA TYR A 518 -26.04 10.60 3.28
C TYR A 518 -27.26 11.03 2.46
N VAL A 519 -27.85 10.09 1.74
CA VAL A 519 -29.07 10.32 0.95
C VAL A 519 -30.24 9.64 1.65
N GLU A 520 -31.29 10.41 1.90
CA GLU A 520 -32.56 9.89 2.39
C GLU A 520 -33.58 9.86 1.24
N GLU A 521 -34.27 8.73 1.12
CA GLU A 521 -35.40 8.53 0.23
C GLU A 521 -36.69 8.52 1.07
N ARG A 522 -37.60 9.44 0.79
CA ARG A 522 -38.93 9.50 1.41
C ARG A 522 -40.02 9.36 0.36
N GLU A 523 -41.08 8.64 0.70
CA GLU A 523 -42.28 8.55 -0.13
C GLU A 523 -43.25 9.67 0.28
N GLU A 524 -43.51 10.61 -0.62
CA GLU A 524 -44.55 11.64 -0.45
C GLU A 524 -45.80 11.23 -1.27
N GLY A 525 -46.86 10.82 -0.58
CA GLY A 525 -48.13 10.41 -1.20
C GLY A 525 -48.07 9.05 -1.91
N ARG A 526 -49.02 8.78 -2.81
CA ARG A 526 -49.20 7.45 -3.44
C ARG A 526 -48.20 7.10 -4.56
N SER A 527 -47.29 7.99 -4.98
CA SER A 527 -46.35 7.64 -6.07
C SER A 527 -45.08 8.51 -6.27
N HIS A 528 -44.83 9.57 -5.49
CA HIS A 528 -43.67 10.45 -5.71
C HIS A 528 -42.60 10.24 -4.62
N LYS A 529 -41.39 9.89 -5.06
CA LYS A 529 -40.21 9.73 -4.19
C LYS A 529 -39.45 11.05 -4.14
N THR A 530 -39.22 11.57 -2.93
CA THR A 530 -38.37 12.72 -2.70
C THR A 530 -37.02 12.28 -2.15
N TYR A 531 -35.95 12.82 -2.74
CA TYR A 531 -34.58 12.52 -2.34
C TYR A 531 -33.99 13.74 -1.66
N SER A 532 -33.34 13.55 -0.51
CA SER A 532 -32.65 14.63 0.22
C SER A 532 -31.22 14.23 0.55
N SER A 533 -30.26 15.13 0.33
CA SER A 533 -28.89 15.02 0.86
C SER A 533 -28.85 15.66 2.25
N ILE A 534 -28.39 14.90 3.23
CA ILE A 534 -28.40 15.29 4.65
C ILE A 534 -26.98 15.25 5.19
N LEU A 535 -26.60 16.26 5.98
CA LEU A 535 -25.35 16.29 6.73
C LEU A 535 -25.64 16.11 8.22
N VAL A 536 -24.97 15.17 8.86
CA VAL A 536 -25.04 14.92 10.32
C VAL A 536 -23.69 15.09 11.00
N LYS A 537 -23.74 15.35 12.31
CA LYS A 537 -22.60 15.37 13.23
C LYS A 537 -23.00 14.71 14.56
N ALA A 538 -22.05 14.21 15.33
CA ALA A 538 -22.34 13.76 16.70
C ALA A 538 -22.47 14.96 17.65
N VAL A 539 -23.53 14.98 18.46
CA VAL A 539 -23.72 15.89 19.59
C VAL A 539 -24.35 15.10 20.74
N ASN A 540 -23.77 15.19 21.94
CA ASN A 540 -24.25 14.47 23.13
C ASN A 540 -24.43 12.96 22.91
N GLY A 541 -23.54 12.33 22.14
CA GLY A 541 -23.59 10.89 21.83
C GLY A 541 -24.63 10.48 20.79
N LEU A 542 -25.37 11.42 20.19
CA LEU A 542 -26.38 11.16 19.17
C LEU A 542 -26.04 11.86 17.85
N ASP A 543 -26.52 11.32 16.74
CA ASP A 543 -26.41 11.99 15.45
C ASP A 543 -27.44 13.13 15.33
N GLN A 544 -26.95 14.34 15.10
CA GLN A 544 -27.77 15.53 14.89
C GLN A 544 -27.70 15.96 13.43
N GLU A 545 -28.86 16.15 12.82
CA GLU A 545 -29.01 16.76 11.50
C GLU A 545 -28.56 18.24 11.54
N VAL A 546 -27.62 18.59 10.66
CA VAL A 546 -27.10 19.96 10.53
C VAL A 546 -27.74 20.66 9.34
N TYR A 547 -27.78 19.99 8.19
CA TYR A 547 -28.35 20.51 6.96
C TYR A 547 -29.11 19.43 6.20
N ARG A 548 -30.15 19.85 5.48
CA ARG A 548 -30.93 19.03 4.56
C ARG A 548 -31.18 19.80 3.28
N ILE A 549 -30.86 19.16 2.16
CA ILE A 549 -30.98 19.74 0.83
C ILE A 549 -31.77 18.78 -0.04
N LYS A 550 -32.93 19.23 -0.53
CA LYS A 550 -33.75 18.45 -1.47
C LYS A 550 -33.02 18.32 -2.81
N LEU A 551 -32.87 17.09 -3.29
CA LEU A 551 -32.25 16.77 -4.57
C LEU A 551 -33.29 16.83 -5.69
N PRO A 552 -32.88 17.13 -6.94
CA PRO A 552 -33.79 17.23 -8.08
C PRO A 552 -34.37 15.87 -8.53
N GLY A 553 -33.81 14.76 -8.05
CA GLY A 553 -34.22 13.40 -8.38
C GLY A 553 -33.31 12.38 -7.71
N SER A 554 -33.42 11.12 -8.13
CA SER A 554 -32.52 10.06 -7.64
C SER A 554 -31.07 10.41 -7.99
N PRO A 555 -30.14 10.41 -7.00
CA PRO A 555 -28.75 10.71 -7.27
C PRO A 555 -28.05 9.60 -8.05
N ASN A 556 -28.59 8.37 -8.07
CA ASN A 556 -27.94 7.19 -8.65
C ASN A 556 -28.07 7.15 -10.18
N ILE A 557 -27.13 7.79 -10.87
CA ILE A 557 -27.10 7.90 -12.34
C ILE A 557 -26.13 6.90 -12.98
N GLY A 558 -24.98 6.66 -12.35
CA GLY A 558 -23.87 5.84 -12.83
C GLY A 558 -23.37 4.81 -11.80
N GLU A 559 -22.05 4.80 -11.57
CA GLU A 559 -21.32 3.71 -10.88
C GLU A 559 -21.27 3.84 -9.35
N GLY A 560 -21.83 4.90 -8.78
CA GLY A 560 -21.98 5.11 -7.34
C GLY A 560 -20.98 6.10 -6.77
N LYS A 561 -19.66 5.93 -7.01
CA LYS A 561 -18.61 6.83 -6.48
C LYS A 561 -18.79 8.31 -6.90
N PRO A 562 -18.98 8.66 -8.18
CA PRO A 562 -19.16 10.06 -8.56
C PRO A 562 -20.44 10.66 -7.98
N GLU A 563 -21.53 9.88 -7.92
CA GLU A 563 -22.78 10.32 -7.31
C GLU A 563 -22.60 10.60 -5.82
N ASN A 564 -21.83 9.73 -5.13
CA ASN A 564 -21.51 9.84 -3.71
C ASN A 564 -20.73 11.13 -3.44
N GLN A 565 -19.69 11.40 -4.22
CA GLN A 565 -18.94 12.65 -4.09
C GLN A 565 -19.79 13.89 -4.41
N ASN A 566 -20.59 13.83 -5.48
CA ASN A 566 -21.32 15.00 -5.98
C ASN A 566 -22.45 15.46 -5.05
N HIS A 567 -23.16 14.56 -4.36
CA HIS A 567 -24.21 15.00 -3.43
C HIS A 567 -23.64 15.59 -2.13
N ALA A 568 -22.43 15.17 -1.72
CA ALA A 568 -21.81 15.61 -0.48
C ALA A 568 -20.87 16.82 -0.65
N ILE A 569 -20.39 17.11 -1.86
CA ILE A 569 -19.41 18.19 -2.10
C ILE A 569 -19.92 19.57 -1.62
N ILE A 570 -21.24 19.79 -1.64
CA ILE A 570 -21.90 21.02 -1.16
C ILE A 570 -21.71 21.26 0.35
N PHE A 571 -21.42 20.22 1.12
CA PHE A 571 -21.18 20.29 2.56
C PHE A 571 -19.72 20.59 2.92
N THR A 572 -18.80 20.53 1.97
CA THR A 572 -17.39 20.84 2.20
C THR A 572 -17.17 22.35 2.42
N ARG A 573 -16.15 22.73 3.20
CA ARG A 573 -15.79 24.11 3.62
C ARG A 573 -14.29 24.43 3.37
N GLY A 574 -13.92 25.71 3.34
CA GLY A 574 -12.55 26.19 3.03
C GLY A 574 -12.19 26.33 1.53
N GLU A 575 -11.02 26.87 1.18
CA GLU A 575 -10.63 27.14 -0.20
C GLU A 575 -10.18 25.88 -0.95
N ALA A 576 -9.65 24.89 -0.24
CA ALA A 576 -9.13 23.66 -0.83
C ALA A 576 -9.99 22.43 -0.48
N LEU A 577 -9.96 21.41 -1.34
CA LEU A 577 -10.66 20.14 -1.15
C LEU A 577 -9.74 18.98 -1.50
N GLN A 578 -9.50 18.08 -0.55
CA GLN A 578 -8.73 16.85 -0.80
C GLN A 578 -9.68 15.69 -1.06
N ALA A 579 -9.47 14.99 -2.19
CA ALA A 579 -10.19 13.76 -2.50
C ALA A 579 -9.42 12.57 -1.92
N ILE A 580 -10.07 11.81 -1.02
CA ILE A 580 -9.46 10.67 -0.35
C ILE A 580 -10.34 9.44 -0.54
N ASP A 581 -9.75 8.34 -1.01
CA ASP A 581 -10.45 7.07 -1.13
C ASP A 581 -10.64 6.41 0.23
N MET A 582 -11.70 5.59 0.33
CA MET A 582 -11.99 4.78 1.51
C MET A 582 -11.01 3.59 1.69
N ASN A 583 -9.74 3.72 1.43
CA ASN A 583 -8.73 2.76 1.93
C ASN A 583 -7.38 3.44 2.03
N GLN A 584 -7.39 4.76 2.17
CA GLN A 584 -6.19 5.54 2.36
C GLN A 584 -5.95 5.79 3.84
N ASP A 585 -4.72 6.10 4.17
CA ASP A 585 -4.26 6.34 5.53
C ASP A 585 -3.40 7.58 5.50
N ASN A 586 -3.29 8.29 6.61
CA ASN A 586 -2.39 9.42 6.71
C ASN A 586 -1.66 9.34 8.04
N TYR A 587 -0.53 10.03 8.14
CA TYR A 587 0.42 9.86 9.21
C TYR A 587 0.65 11.20 9.91
N MET A 588 0.85 11.18 11.24
CA MET A 588 1.04 12.40 12.05
C MET A 588 2.19 13.26 11.51
N GLU A 589 3.34 12.66 11.22
CA GLU A 589 4.52 13.36 10.70
C GLU A 589 4.30 13.98 9.31
N GLU A 590 3.39 13.41 8.52
CA GLU A 590 3.02 13.93 7.19
C GLU A 590 2.00 15.06 7.30
N ALA A 591 1.07 14.97 8.27
CA ALA A 591 0.03 15.96 8.50
C ALA A 591 0.59 17.37 8.81
N PHE A 592 1.75 17.48 9.47
CA PHE A 592 2.41 18.76 9.74
C PHE A 592 2.77 19.56 8.46
N LYS A 593 2.88 18.90 7.30
CA LYS A 593 3.24 19.52 6.02
C LYS A 593 2.04 20.11 5.25
N MET A 594 0.81 19.93 5.73
CA MET A 594 -0.39 20.40 5.02
C MET A 594 -0.40 21.92 4.82
N ARG A 595 0.10 22.71 5.79
CA ARG A 595 0.26 24.16 5.64
C ARG A 595 1.13 24.54 4.44
N ASN A 596 2.21 23.79 4.21
CA ASN A 596 3.13 23.99 3.09
C ASN A 596 2.46 23.60 1.76
N ILE A 597 1.75 22.48 1.71
CA ILE A 597 1.05 22.04 0.50
C ILE A 597 0.01 23.05 0.05
N LEU A 598 -0.77 23.59 0.99
CA LEU A 598 -1.79 24.59 0.67
C LEU A 598 -1.19 25.86 0.04
N GLN A 599 0.05 26.23 0.39
CA GLN A 599 0.75 27.35 -0.25
C GLN A 599 1.11 27.10 -1.70
N GLU A 600 1.20 25.85 -2.14
CA GLU A 600 1.45 25.54 -3.55
C GLU A 600 0.28 25.96 -4.45
N LEU A 601 -0.95 26.05 -3.93
CA LEU A 601 -2.10 26.62 -4.67
C LEU A 601 -1.96 28.11 -4.94
N LEU A 602 -1.09 28.81 -4.20
CA LEU A 602 -0.82 30.24 -4.37
C LEU A 602 0.46 30.49 -5.17
N ARG A 603 1.33 29.48 -5.30
CA ARG A 603 2.64 29.62 -5.94
C ARG A 603 2.55 29.49 -7.47
N HIS A 604 3.18 30.42 -8.18
CA HIS A 604 3.30 30.33 -9.64
C HIS A 604 4.42 29.37 -10.04
N ARG A 605 4.07 28.12 -10.41
CA ARG A 605 4.99 27.15 -11.04
C ARG A 605 4.96 27.18 -12.58
N GLY A 606 4.35 28.21 -13.14
CA GLY A 606 4.14 28.42 -14.58
C GLY A 606 3.38 29.72 -14.84
N ARG A 607 2.53 29.76 -15.86
CA ARG A 607 1.71 30.95 -16.16
C ARG A 607 0.63 31.25 -15.11
N ARG A 608 0.16 30.22 -14.41
CA ARG A 608 -0.93 30.28 -13.42
C ARG A 608 -0.60 29.36 -12.25
N PRO A 609 -1.19 29.60 -11.06
CA PRO A 609 -1.10 28.63 -9.97
C PRO A 609 -1.74 27.27 -10.36
N PRO A 610 -1.32 26.19 -9.68
CA PRO A 610 -1.95 24.89 -9.83
C PRO A 610 -3.38 24.93 -9.28
N THR A 611 -4.29 24.32 -10.03
CA THR A 611 -5.68 24.10 -9.61
C THR A 611 -5.87 22.70 -9.03
N ILE A 612 -4.96 21.77 -9.34
CA ILE A 612 -4.89 20.43 -8.76
C ILE A 612 -3.44 20.15 -8.37
N ILE A 613 -3.24 19.69 -7.16
CA ILE A 613 -1.95 19.28 -6.62
C ILE A 613 -2.01 17.79 -6.32
N GLY A 614 -1.19 17.03 -7.04
CA GLY A 614 -0.95 15.62 -6.76
C GLY A 614 -0.02 15.41 -5.60
N ILE A 615 -0.35 14.43 -4.76
CA ILE A 615 0.45 14.03 -3.60
C ILE A 615 0.85 12.57 -3.79
N ARG A 616 2.09 12.25 -3.41
CA ARG A 616 2.63 10.89 -3.46
C ARG A 616 1.80 9.90 -2.64
N GLU A 617 1.71 8.66 -3.11
CA GLU A 617 1.15 7.54 -2.36
C GLU A 617 2.21 6.57 -1.84
N HIS A 618 1.92 5.93 -0.72
CA HIS A 618 2.65 4.79 -0.19
C HIS A 618 1.72 3.58 -0.02
N ILE A 619 2.05 2.47 -0.69
CA ILE A 619 1.24 1.26 -0.65
C ILE A 619 1.59 0.42 0.60
N PHE A 620 0.71 0.40 1.60
CA PHE A 620 0.97 -0.26 2.88
C PHE A 620 0.58 -1.76 2.91
N THR A 621 -0.07 -2.27 1.87
CA THR A 621 -0.46 -3.69 1.77
C THR A 621 0.60 -4.56 1.08
N GLY A 622 1.75 -3.99 0.68
CA GLY A 622 2.76 -4.69 -0.13
C GLY A 622 3.37 -5.93 0.54
N SER A 623 3.49 -5.95 1.87
CA SER A 623 4.11 -7.06 2.63
C SER A 623 3.18 -8.25 2.91
N VAL A 624 1.92 -8.21 2.43
CA VAL A 624 0.88 -9.18 2.81
C VAL A 624 0.97 -10.48 2.00
N SER A 625 1.38 -10.39 0.73
CA SER A 625 1.54 -11.52 -0.20
C SER A 625 2.43 -11.14 -1.37
N SER A 626 2.96 -12.12 -2.12
CA SER A 626 3.74 -11.84 -3.33
C SER A 626 2.95 -11.11 -4.42
N LEU A 627 1.65 -11.39 -4.57
CA LEU A 627 0.78 -10.61 -5.46
C LEU A 627 0.66 -9.14 -5.01
N ALA A 628 0.50 -8.92 -3.70
CA ALA A 628 0.45 -7.58 -3.14
C ALA A 628 1.78 -6.85 -3.33
N TRP A 629 2.91 -7.57 -3.22
CA TRP A 629 4.24 -7.07 -3.47
C TRP A 629 4.43 -6.62 -4.93
N PHE A 630 4.03 -7.44 -5.92
CA PHE A 630 4.10 -7.09 -7.34
C PHE A 630 3.29 -5.83 -7.67
N MET A 631 2.06 -5.78 -7.17
CA MET A 631 1.19 -4.63 -7.36
C MET A 631 1.70 -3.39 -6.65
N SER A 632 2.26 -3.54 -5.45
CA SER A 632 2.85 -2.44 -4.69
C SER A 632 3.99 -1.77 -5.47
N TYR A 633 4.88 -2.54 -6.09
CA TYR A 633 5.97 -1.97 -6.89
C TYR A 633 5.53 -1.35 -8.21
N GLN A 634 4.62 -2.02 -8.94
CA GLN A 634 4.04 -1.45 -10.15
C GLN A 634 3.35 -0.11 -9.84
N GLU A 635 2.58 -0.05 -8.76
CA GLU A 635 1.87 1.15 -8.35
C GLU A 635 2.83 2.22 -7.82
N THR A 636 3.84 1.86 -7.02
CA THR A 636 4.86 2.80 -6.52
C THR A 636 5.53 3.52 -7.69
N SER A 637 5.92 2.78 -8.73
CA SER A 637 6.46 3.35 -9.97
C SER A 637 5.48 4.32 -10.65
N PHE A 638 4.19 3.97 -10.72
CA PHE A 638 3.17 4.86 -11.30
C PHE A 638 2.99 6.13 -10.48
N VAL A 639 2.82 6.01 -9.15
CA VAL A 639 2.49 7.14 -8.26
C VAL A 639 3.69 8.03 -7.98
N THR A 640 4.94 7.60 -8.22
CA THR A 640 6.14 8.44 -8.05
C THR A 640 6.77 8.86 -9.38
N ILE A 641 7.68 8.06 -9.96
CA ILE A 641 8.45 8.40 -11.16
C ILE A 641 7.55 8.68 -12.35
N GLY A 642 6.43 7.95 -12.47
CA GLY A 642 5.39 8.20 -13.46
C GLY A 642 4.76 9.59 -13.29
N GLN A 643 4.20 9.88 -12.11
CA GLN A 643 3.57 11.18 -11.82
C GLN A 643 4.55 12.36 -11.93
N ARG A 644 5.81 12.17 -11.49
CA ARG A 644 6.90 13.16 -11.58
C ARG A 644 7.06 13.66 -13.01
N LEU A 645 7.20 12.74 -13.96
CA LEU A 645 7.38 13.06 -15.37
C LEU A 645 6.13 13.59 -16.04
N LEU A 646 4.97 13.00 -15.72
CA LEU A 646 3.67 13.47 -16.21
C LEU A 646 3.43 14.93 -15.82
N ALA A 647 3.84 15.34 -14.62
CA ALA A 647 3.71 16.71 -14.15
C ALA A 647 4.76 17.63 -14.77
N ASN A 648 6.03 17.23 -14.78
CA ASN A 648 7.14 18.01 -15.32
C ASN A 648 8.25 17.08 -15.87
N PRO A 649 8.64 17.16 -17.15
CA PRO A 649 8.32 18.21 -18.13
C PRO A 649 7.05 17.99 -18.98
N LEU A 650 6.39 16.83 -18.89
CA LEU A 650 5.40 16.45 -19.90
C LEU A 650 4.07 17.23 -19.81
N ARG A 651 3.71 17.75 -18.62
CA ARG A 651 2.47 18.53 -18.38
C ARG A 651 1.19 17.86 -18.89
N VAL A 652 1.12 16.54 -18.74
CA VAL A 652 -0.05 15.69 -19.06
C VAL A 652 -0.48 14.84 -17.86
N ARG A 653 -0.15 15.30 -16.65
CA ARG A 653 -0.68 14.73 -15.41
C ARG A 653 -2.13 15.12 -15.21
N PHE A 654 -2.96 14.15 -14.83
CA PHE A 654 -4.36 14.36 -14.48
C PHE A 654 -4.67 13.79 -13.11
N HIS A 655 -5.80 14.21 -12.56
CA HIS A 655 -6.36 13.57 -11.38
C HIS A 655 -6.71 12.11 -11.68
N TYR A 656 -6.38 11.20 -10.77
CA TYR A 656 -6.72 9.77 -10.92
C TYR A 656 -7.52 9.22 -9.74
N GLY A 657 -8.15 10.10 -8.95
CA GLY A 657 -9.10 9.78 -7.89
C GLY A 657 -8.67 10.20 -6.49
N HIS A 658 -7.36 10.13 -6.22
CA HIS A 658 -6.77 10.44 -4.91
C HIS A 658 -5.23 10.57 -5.04
N PRO A 659 -4.51 11.06 -4.00
CA PRO A 659 -4.96 11.83 -2.84
C PRO A 659 -4.90 13.34 -3.13
N ASP A 660 -5.27 13.73 -4.35
CA ASP A 660 -5.07 15.09 -4.84
C ASP A 660 -5.85 16.15 -4.06
N LEU A 661 -5.22 17.31 -3.94
CA LEU A 661 -5.81 18.53 -3.41
C LEU A 661 -6.26 19.43 -4.57
N PHE A 662 -7.50 19.90 -4.50
CA PHE A 662 -8.15 20.74 -5.49
C PHE A 662 -8.29 22.18 -4.96
N ASP A 663 -8.09 23.16 -5.85
CA ASP A 663 -8.72 24.47 -5.70
C ASP A 663 -10.23 24.28 -5.80
N ARG A 664 -10.91 24.31 -4.66
CA ARG A 664 -12.33 24.01 -4.59
C ARG A 664 -13.16 25.07 -5.31
N ILE A 665 -12.78 26.33 -5.21
CA ILE A 665 -13.50 27.46 -5.81
C ILE A 665 -13.48 27.32 -7.34
N PHE A 666 -12.32 26.94 -7.89
CA PHE A 666 -12.20 26.66 -9.31
C PHE A 666 -13.11 25.51 -9.74
N HIS A 667 -13.11 24.37 -9.04
CA HIS A 667 -13.79 23.14 -9.48
C HIS A 667 -15.31 23.16 -9.27
N LEU A 668 -15.81 23.73 -8.17
CA LEU A 668 -17.25 23.81 -7.90
C LEU A 668 -18.01 24.56 -9.00
N THR A 669 -17.41 25.61 -9.56
CA THR A 669 -18.00 26.41 -10.63
C THR A 669 -17.78 25.80 -12.02
N ARG A 670 -17.06 24.67 -12.12
CA ARG A 670 -16.50 24.15 -13.38
C ARG A 670 -16.74 22.66 -13.63
N GLY A 671 -17.77 22.10 -13.03
CA GLY A 671 -18.20 20.72 -13.27
C GLY A 671 -17.76 19.72 -12.20
N GLY A 672 -17.31 20.21 -11.04
CA GLY A 672 -17.00 19.38 -9.88
C GLY A 672 -15.65 18.65 -9.98
N ILE A 673 -15.50 17.61 -9.16
CA ILE A 673 -14.28 16.81 -9.04
C ILE A 673 -14.42 15.39 -9.63
N SER A 674 -15.63 14.99 -10.03
CA SER A 674 -15.89 13.71 -10.68
C SER A 674 -17.13 13.79 -11.57
N LYS A 675 -17.14 12.99 -12.64
CA LYS A 675 -18.18 13.04 -13.67
C LYS A 675 -19.09 11.81 -13.61
N ALA A 676 -20.30 12.01 -13.08
CA ALA A 676 -21.36 10.99 -13.08
C ALA A 676 -21.93 10.78 -14.50
N SER A 677 -22.10 9.52 -14.91
CA SER A 677 -22.71 9.15 -16.19
C SER A 677 -23.20 7.72 -16.15
N LYS A 678 -24.29 7.45 -16.89
CA LYS A 678 -24.90 6.12 -16.94
C LYS A 678 -24.04 5.07 -17.66
N THR A 679 -23.16 5.49 -18.59
CA THR A 679 -22.50 4.55 -19.51
C THR A 679 -21.13 4.94 -20.08
N ILE A 680 -20.58 6.14 -19.85
CA ILE A 680 -19.37 6.64 -20.60
C ILE A 680 -18.25 7.15 -19.66
N ASN A 681 -18.43 7.06 -18.33
CA ASN A 681 -17.48 7.63 -17.37
C ASN A 681 -17.17 6.66 -16.23
N LEU A 682 -16.77 5.42 -16.54
CA LEU A 682 -16.33 4.43 -15.55
C LEU A 682 -15.06 4.86 -14.79
N SER A 683 -14.19 5.62 -15.45
CA SER A 683 -13.06 6.35 -14.83
C SER A 683 -13.46 7.80 -14.64
N GLU A 684 -14.42 8.05 -13.75
CA GLU A 684 -15.05 9.35 -13.48
C GLU A 684 -14.06 10.45 -13.06
N ASP A 685 -13.01 10.06 -12.34
CA ASP A 685 -12.08 10.96 -11.65
C ASP A 685 -11.19 11.72 -12.65
N VAL A 686 -10.74 11.04 -13.72
CA VAL A 686 -9.81 11.61 -14.72
C VAL A 686 -10.40 12.79 -15.47
N PHE A 687 -11.73 12.83 -15.58
CA PHE A 687 -12.44 13.91 -16.25
C PHE A 687 -12.31 15.25 -15.52
N ALA A 688 -12.05 15.26 -14.21
CA ALA A 688 -11.72 16.49 -13.50
C ALA A 688 -10.37 17.06 -13.97
N GLY A 689 -9.38 16.19 -14.21
CA GLY A 689 -8.11 16.58 -14.83
C GLY A 689 -8.31 17.13 -16.24
N PHE A 690 -9.12 16.45 -17.07
CA PHE A 690 -9.43 16.91 -18.42
C PHE A 690 -10.10 18.29 -18.42
N ASN A 691 -11.11 18.48 -17.57
CA ASN A 691 -11.81 19.76 -17.41
C ASN A 691 -10.87 20.87 -16.95
N THR A 692 -9.97 20.57 -16.01
CA THR A 692 -8.94 21.51 -15.56
C THR A 692 -8.07 21.99 -16.72
N MET A 693 -7.53 21.07 -17.51
CA MET A 693 -6.68 21.43 -18.65
C MET A 693 -7.45 22.19 -19.75
N LEU A 694 -8.69 21.76 -20.07
CA LEU A 694 -9.55 22.44 -21.04
C LEU A 694 -9.90 23.88 -20.61
N ARG A 695 -9.99 24.13 -19.30
CA ARG A 695 -10.27 25.44 -18.70
C ARG A 695 -9.01 26.22 -18.32
N GLN A 696 -7.85 25.82 -18.86
CA GLN A 696 -6.55 26.49 -18.64
C GLN A 696 -6.10 26.53 -17.16
N GLY A 697 -6.57 25.59 -16.34
CA GLY A 697 -5.94 25.29 -15.06
C GLY A 697 -4.65 24.50 -15.25
N SER A 698 -3.95 24.23 -14.15
CA SER A 698 -2.70 23.46 -14.20
C SER A 698 -2.67 22.40 -13.10
N VAL A 699 -2.02 21.27 -13.40
CA VAL A 699 -1.92 20.13 -12.51
C VAL A 699 -0.44 19.91 -12.21
N THR A 700 -0.07 19.91 -10.93
CA THR A 700 1.31 19.64 -10.47
C THR A 700 1.36 18.39 -9.60
N TYR A 701 2.56 17.93 -9.25
CA TYR A 701 2.80 16.77 -8.40
C TYR A 701 3.92 17.08 -7.38
N LEU A 702 3.78 16.59 -6.15
CA LEU A 702 4.68 16.85 -5.02
C LEU A 702 5.03 15.56 -4.30
N GLU A 703 6.30 15.43 -3.89
CA GLU A 703 6.85 14.20 -3.31
C GLU A 703 7.41 14.37 -1.90
N TYR A 704 7.38 15.59 -1.34
CA TYR A 704 7.81 15.82 0.04
C TYR A 704 6.75 15.42 1.08
N MET A 705 5.54 15.04 0.66
CA MET A 705 4.50 14.48 1.50
C MET A 705 3.94 13.22 0.86
N GLN A 706 3.56 12.24 1.68
CA GLN A 706 2.96 10.99 1.23
C GLN A 706 1.67 10.65 1.98
N VAL A 707 0.75 9.98 1.30
CA VAL A 707 -0.49 9.43 1.87
C VAL A 707 -0.48 7.91 1.69
N GLY A 708 -0.85 7.16 2.73
CA GLY A 708 -0.96 5.71 2.66
C GLY A 708 -2.13 5.26 1.77
N LYS A 709 -1.97 4.15 1.05
CA LYS A 709 -3.02 3.53 0.24
C LYS A 709 -3.01 2.01 0.42
N GLY A 710 -4.19 1.45 0.71
CA GLY A 710 -4.43 0.01 0.67
C GLY A 710 -4.74 -0.42 -0.75
N ARG A 711 -4.25 -1.59 -1.15
CA ARG A 711 -4.52 -2.17 -2.47
C ARG A 711 -5.12 -3.56 -2.39
N ASP A 712 -5.75 -3.96 -3.49
CA ASP A 712 -6.25 -5.30 -3.69
C ASP A 712 -5.08 -6.29 -3.70
N VAL A 713 -5.25 -7.41 -3.02
CA VAL A 713 -4.15 -8.29 -2.62
C VAL A 713 -4.32 -9.72 -3.11
N GLY A 714 -5.52 -10.09 -3.59
CA GLY A 714 -5.79 -11.35 -4.29
C GLY A 714 -5.93 -11.17 -5.80
N LEU A 715 -5.60 -12.21 -6.58
CA LEU A 715 -5.59 -12.15 -8.05
C LEU A 715 -6.93 -11.69 -8.64
N ASN A 716 -8.05 -12.21 -8.13
CA ASN A 716 -9.38 -11.88 -8.62
C ASN A 716 -9.76 -10.42 -8.37
N GLN A 717 -9.33 -9.86 -7.24
CA GLN A 717 -9.55 -8.46 -6.91
C GLN A 717 -8.73 -7.57 -7.85
N ILE A 718 -7.44 -7.89 -8.01
CA ILE A 718 -6.50 -7.19 -8.89
C ILE A 718 -7.00 -7.22 -10.35
N SER A 719 -7.38 -8.39 -10.88
CA SER A 719 -7.87 -8.50 -12.26
C SER A 719 -9.18 -7.72 -12.47
N LYS A 720 -10.11 -7.72 -11.51
CA LYS A 720 -11.32 -6.88 -11.58
C LYS A 720 -10.98 -5.38 -11.59
N PHE A 721 -9.98 -4.96 -10.81
CA PHE A 721 -9.48 -3.59 -10.82
C PHE A 721 -8.87 -3.24 -12.18
N GLU A 722 -8.00 -4.08 -12.72
CA GLU A 722 -7.39 -3.84 -14.04
C GLU A 722 -8.42 -3.83 -15.17
N ALA A 723 -9.44 -4.69 -15.09
CA ALA A 723 -10.57 -4.67 -16.00
C ALA A 723 -11.34 -3.34 -15.93
N LYS A 724 -11.56 -2.78 -14.74
CA LYS A 724 -12.17 -1.45 -14.56
C LYS A 724 -11.34 -0.39 -15.27
N VAL A 725 -10.03 -0.35 -15.03
CA VAL A 725 -9.15 0.68 -15.60
C VAL A 725 -9.04 0.53 -17.13
N ALA A 726 -8.95 -0.70 -17.65
CA ALA A 726 -8.92 -0.97 -19.09
C ALA A 726 -10.23 -0.54 -19.78
N ASN A 727 -11.37 -0.86 -19.18
CA ASN A 727 -12.67 -0.41 -19.66
C ASN A 727 -12.78 1.13 -19.65
N GLY A 728 -12.40 1.77 -18.55
CA GLY A 728 -12.45 3.23 -18.44
C GLY A 728 -11.52 3.95 -19.42
N ASN A 729 -10.35 3.38 -19.74
CA ASN A 729 -9.48 3.92 -20.80
C ASN A 729 -10.06 3.73 -22.20
N SER A 730 -10.78 2.62 -22.43
CA SER A 730 -11.50 2.40 -23.68
C SER A 730 -12.62 3.43 -23.90
N GLU A 731 -13.40 3.72 -22.85
CA GLU A 731 -14.41 4.79 -22.85
C GLU A 731 -13.80 6.18 -23.05
N GLN A 732 -12.63 6.42 -22.45
CA GLN A 732 -11.87 7.65 -22.66
C GLN A 732 -11.49 7.82 -24.14
N THR A 733 -11.00 6.78 -24.81
CA THR A 733 -10.64 6.80 -26.24
C THR A 733 -11.79 7.28 -27.13
N ILE A 734 -13.02 6.90 -26.80
CA ILE A 734 -14.23 7.29 -27.55
C ILE A 734 -14.87 8.59 -27.04
N SER A 735 -14.28 9.24 -26.03
CA SER A 735 -14.86 10.42 -25.38
C SER A 735 -14.61 11.73 -26.16
N ARG A 736 -15.58 12.64 -26.08
CA ARG A 736 -15.44 14.01 -26.62
C ARG A 736 -14.38 14.83 -25.89
N ASP A 737 -14.08 14.49 -24.64
CA ASP A 737 -13.13 15.24 -23.82
C ASP A 737 -11.70 15.03 -24.32
N ILE A 738 -11.34 13.80 -24.73
CA ILE A 738 -10.06 13.52 -25.38
C ILE A 738 -9.96 14.17 -26.76
N TYR A 739 -11.03 14.13 -27.56
CA TYR A 739 -11.07 14.87 -28.82
C TYR A 739 -10.75 16.36 -28.63
N ARG A 740 -11.34 17.01 -27.62
CA ARG A 740 -11.09 18.42 -27.31
C ARG A 740 -9.67 18.67 -26.78
N LEU A 741 -9.13 17.76 -25.96
CA LEU A 741 -7.75 17.86 -25.47
C LEU A 741 -6.74 17.73 -26.61
N GLY A 742 -6.96 16.79 -27.53
CA GLY A 742 -6.11 16.59 -28.70
C GLY A 742 -5.96 17.85 -29.55
N HIS A 743 -7.03 18.65 -29.71
CA HIS A 743 -6.98 19.93 -30.43
C HIS A 743 -6.23 21.04 -29.69
N ARG A 744 -5.96 20.89 -28.39
CA ARG A 744 -5.27 21.90 -27.55
C ARG A 744 -3.85 21.50 -27.16
N PHE A 745 -3.49 20.23 -27.33
CA PHE A 745 -2.14 19.77 -27.11
C PHE A 745 -1.25 20.07 -28.31
N ASP A 746 -0.02 20.46 -28.03
CA ASP A 746 1.03 20.41 -29.05
C ASP A 746 1.44 18.95 -29.30
N PHE A 747 2.23 18.75 -30.36
CA PHE A 747 2.67 17.42 -30.78
C PHE A 747 3.30 16.60 -29.65
N PHE A 748 4.15 17.20 -28.82
CA PHE A 748 4.83 16.49 -27.74
C PHE A 748 3.85 16.10 -26.64
N ARG A 749 3.00 17.03 -26.18
CA ARG A 749 1.97 16.71 -25.18
C ARG A 749 0.98 15.67 -25.69
N MET A 750 0.62 15.71 -26.96
CA MET A 750 -0.26 14.70 -27.56
C MET A 750 0.40 13.32 -27.56
N LEU A 751 1.68 13.23 -27.93
CA LEU A 751 2.43 11.98 -27.93
C LEU A 751 2.61 11.42 -26.51
N SER A 752 2.96 12.30 -25.56
CA SER A 752 3.07 11.94 -24.14
C SER A 752 1.74 11.45 -23.59
N PHE A 753 0.64 12.17 -23.88
CA PHE A 753 -0.69 11.75 -23.48
C PHE A 753 -1.05 10.37 -24.04
N TYR A 754 -0.77 10.12 -25.33
CA TYR A 754 -0.99 8.83 -25.95
C TYR A 754 -0.25 7.71 -25.19
N PHE A 755 1.07 7.77 -25.05
CA PHE A 755 1.83 6.67 -24.45
C PHE A 755 1.59 6.45 -22.96
N THR A 756 1.04 7.44 -22.25
CA THR A 756 0.80 7.38 -20.81
C THR A 756 -0.62 6.99 -20.42
N THR A 757 -1.58 7.18 -21.32
CA THR A 757 -2.99 6.86 -21.09
C THR A 757 -3.43 5.75 -22.05
N ILE A 758 -4.08 6.12 -23.16
CA ILE A 758 -4.73 5.22 -24.10
C ILE A 758 -3.74 4.28 -24.80
N GLY A 759 -2.60 4.81 -25.21
CA GLY A 759 -1.60 4.12 -26.01
C GLY A 759 -1.03 2.89 -25.32
N PHE A 760 -0.91 2.88 -23.99
CA PHE A 760 -0.49 1.68 -23.25
C PHE A 760 -1.46 0.51 -23.49
N TYR A 761 -2.77 0.73 -23.30
CA TYR A 761 -3.80 -0.30 -23.48
C TYR A 761 -4.00 -0.68 -24.95
N PHE A 762 -3.93 0.31 -25.84
CA PHE A 762 -4.00 0.07 -27.28
C PHE A 762 -2.81 -0.77 -27.76
N ASN A 763 -1.59 -0.44 -27.33
CA ASN A 763 -0.40 -1.22 -27.66
C ASN A 763 -0.51 -2.65 -27.12
N SER A 764 -1.00 -2.86 -25.89
CA SER A 764 -1.26 -4.21 -25.36
C SER A 764 -2.25 -4.99 -26.22
N LEU A 765 -3.34 -4.36 -26.67
CA LEU A 765 -4.31 -4.98 -27.57
C LEU A 765 -3.67 -5.38 -28.90
N ILE A 766 -2.92 -4.47 -29.53
CA ILE A 766 -2.23 -4.73 -30.79
C ILE A 766 -1.17 -5.81 -30.64
N SER A 767 -0.45 -5.86 -29.51
CA SER A 767 0.51 -6.94 -29.24
C SER A 767 -0.16 -8.30 -29.20
N VAL A 768 -1.30 -8.43 -28.50
CA VAL A 768 -2.06 -9.69 -28.48
C VAL A 768 -2.59 -10.05 -29.87
N ILE A 769 -3.17 -9.09 -30.61
CA ILE A 769 -3.65 -9.31 -31.98
C ILE A 769 -2.51 -9.75 -32.90
N THR A 770 -1.33 -9.13 -32.79
CA THR A 770 -0.14 -9.48 -33.58
C THR A 770 0.26 -10.93 -33.34
N ILE A 771 0.19 -11.45 -32.10
CA ILE A 771 0.48 -12.85 -31.81
C ILE A 771 -0.49 -13.78 -32.53
N TYR A 772 -1.79 -13.45 -32.55
CA TYR A 772 -2.78 -14.22 -33.30
C TYR A 772 -2.53 -14.17 -34.80
N VAL A 773 -2.32 -12.98 -35.37
CA VAL A 773 -2.02 -12.81 -36.80
C VAL A 773 -0.76 -13.56 -37.19
N PHE A 774 0.28 -13.49 -36.35
CA PHE A 774 1.53 -14.22 -36.55
C PHE A 774 1.28 -15.74 -36.57
N LEU A 775 0.65 -16.31 -35.54
CA LEU A 775 0.45 -17.76 -35.46
C LEU A 775 -0.49 -18.29 -36.55
N TYR A 776 -1.60 -17.59 -36.82
CA TYR A 776 -2.50 -17.97 -37.92
C TYR A 776 -1.79 -17.84 -39.28
N GLY A 777 -0.99 -16.78 -39.47
CA GLY A 777 -0.18 -16.59 -40.67
C GLY A 777 0.82 -17.73 -40.87
N GLN A 778 1.60 -18.06 -39.85
CA GLN A 778 2.55 -19.19 -39.86
C GLN A 778 1.83 -20.51 -40.14
N LEU A 779 0.70 -20.75 -39.47
CA LEU A 779 -0.09 -21.94 -39.71
C LEU A 779 -0.57 -22.03 -41.17
N TYR A 780 -1.07 -20.94 -41.75
CA TYR A 780 -1.52 -20.93 -43.15
C TYR A 780 -0.36 -21.09 -44.14
N LEU A 781 0.84 -20.59 -43.83
CA LEU A 781 2.05 -20.84 -44.62
C LEU A 781 2.47 -22.31 -44.58
N VAL A 782 2.38 -22.96 -43.42
CA VAL A 782 2.63 -24.41 -43.27
C VAL A 782 1.58 -25.22 -44.01
N LEU A 783 0.29 -24.91 -43.82
CA LEU A 783 -0.82 -25.65 -44.44
C LEU A 783 -0.89 -25.43 -45.96
N SER A 784 -0.43 -24.30 -46.50
CA SER A 784 -0.34 -24.11 -47.95
C SER A 784 0.83 -24.86 -48.58
N GLY A 785 1.79 -25.34 -47.79
CA GLY A 785 3.05 -25.92 -48.28
C GLY A 785 4.07 -24.88 -48.77
N LEU A 786 3.73 -23.58 -48.75
CA LEU A 786 4.62 -22.50 -49.17
C LEU A 786 5.85 -22.39 -48.27
N GLN A 787 5.69 -22.63 -46.96
CA GLN A 787 6.83 -22.61 -46.02
C GLN A 787 7.84 -23.72 -46.32
N ARG A 788 7.38 -24.88 -46.79
CA ARG A 788 8.26 -25.96 -47.24
C ARG A 788 9.04 -25.56 -48.50
N ALA A 789 8.41 -24.85 -49.44
CA ALA A 789 9.08 -24.34 -50.63
C ALA A 789 10.17 -23.31 -50.28
N ILE A 790 9.84 -22.35 -49.40
CA ILE A 790 10.76 -21.33 -48.91
C ILE A 790 11.93 -21.95 -48.13
N ALA A 791 11.67 -22.90 -47.22
CA ALA A 791 12.70 -23.53 -46.41
C ALA A 791 13.68 -24.41 -47.24
N VAL A 792 13.23 -24.94 -48.39
CA VAL A 792 14.09 -25.68 -49.32
C VAL A 792 15.02 -24.73 -50.08
N GLU A 793 14.54 -23.56 -50.50
CA GLU A 793 15.38 -22.50 -51.10
C GLU A 793 16.32 -21.83 -50.07
N GLU A 794 15.89 -21.63 -48.82
CA GLU A 794 16.69 -20.99 -47.76
C GLU A 794 17.87 -21.82 -47.28
N LYS A 795 17.79 -23.17 -47.36
CA LYS A 795 18.90 -24.07 -47.03
C LYS A 795 20.16 -23.81 -47.87
N GLU A 796 20.02 -23.15 -49.02
CA GLU A 796 21.13 -22.75 -49.88
C GLU A 796 21.79 -21.41 -49.48
N GLN A 797 21.16 -20.57 -48.64
CA GLN A 797 21.63 -19.18 -48.38
C GLN A 797 22.09 -18.85 -46.93
N ASN A 798 22.09 -19.82 -46.00
CA ASN A 798 22.79 -19.76 -44.70
C ASN A 798 22.55 -18.47 -43.85
N LEU A 799 21.32 -18.30 -43.33
CA LEU A 799 20.85 -17.08 -42.64
C LEU A 799 21.04 -17.06 -41.10
N LYS A 800 22.28 -17.12 -40.63
CA LYS A 800 22.63 -16.76 -39.22
C LYS A 800 22.09 -15.39 -38.76
N PRO A 801 22.02 -14.34 -39.60
CA PRO A 801 21.52 -13.03 -39.17
C PRO A 801 20.04 -13.02 -38.79
N LEU A 802 19.20 -13.83 -39.46
CA LEU A 802 17.77 -13.92 -39.19
C LEU A 802 17.49 -14.63 -37.85
N GLU A 803 18.19 -15.74 -37.58
CA GLU A 803 18.13 -16.42 -36.28
C GLU A 803 18.55 -15.49 -35.13
N THR A 804 19.60 -14.69 -35.35
CA THR A 804 20.12 -13.73 -34.35
C THR A 804 19.12 -12.58 -34.12
N ALA A 805 18.50 -12.06 -35.18
CA ALA A 805 17.47 -11.02 -35.08
C ALA A 805 16.22 -11.52 -34.34
N LEU A 806 15.73 -12.72 -34.67
CA LEU A 806 14.58 -13.34 -34.00
C LEU A 806 14.85 -13.69 -32.54
N ALA A 807 16.06 -14.18 -32.21
CA ALA A 807 16.48 -14.42 -30.83
C ALA A 807 16.61 -13.11 -30.01
N SER A 808 17.07 -12.02 -30.63
CA SER A 808 17.14 -10.72 -29.95
C SER A 808 15.75 -10.14 -29.69
N GLN A 809 14.80 -10.35 -30.61
CA GLN A 809 13.43 -9.87 -30.50
C GLN A 809 12.65 -10.61 -29.41
N SER A 810 12.85 -11.92 -29.24
CA SER A 810 12.19 -12.71 -28.20
C SER A 810 12.68 -12.35 -26.78
N PHE A 811 13.96 -12.04 -26.61
CA PHE A 811 14.52 -11.59 -25.32
C PHE A 811 14.05 -10.17 -24.95
N ILE A 812 13.97 -9.25 -25.92
CA ILE A 812 13.50 -7.87 -25.70
C ILE A 812 11.98 -7.82 -25.47
N GLN A 813 11.21 -8.73 -26.08
CA GLN A 813 9.76 -8.83 -25.92
C GLN A 813 9.29 -9.38 -24.55
N LEU A 814 10.17 -9.94 -23.72
CA LEU A 814 9.83 -10.45 -22.38
C LEU A 814 9.47 -9.34 -21.36
N GLY A 815 9.38 -8.07 -21.79
CA GLY A 815 8.92 -6.98 -20.93
C GLY A 815 9.96 -6.52 -19.90
N LEU A 816 11.17 -7.06 -19.90
CA LEU A 816 12.27 -6.68 -19.00
C LEU A 816 12.50 -5.16 -18.98
N LEU A 817 12.48 -4.51 -20.16
CA LEU A 817 12.67 -3.07 -20.28
C LEU A 817 11.48 -2.23 -19.80
N THR A 818 10.27 -2.80 -19.80
CA THR A 818 9.09 -2.10 -19.27
C THR A 818 9.10 -2.02 -17.74
N GLY A 819 9.85 -2.90 -17.06
CA GLY A 819 10.10 -2.85 -15.62
C GLY A 819 11.23 -1.88 -15.21
N LEU A 820 11.93 -1.26 -16.16
CA LEU A 820 13.07 -0.37 -15.85
C LEU A 820 12.71 0.83 -14.97
N PRO A 821 11.56 1.55 -15.16
CA PRO A 821 11.20 2.67 -14.28
C PRO A 821 11.02 2.24 -12.83
N MET A 822 10.47 1.05 -12.62
CA MET A 822 10.29 0.46 -11.30
C MET A 822 11.64 0.19 -10.64
N VAL A 823 12.57 -0.47 -11.33
CA VAL A 823 13.92 -0.77 -10.77
C VAL A 823 14.68 0.51 -10.43
N VAL A 824 14.59 1.54 -11.27
CA VAL A 824 15.25 2.83 -11.01
C VAL A 824 14.66 3.52 -9.78
N GLU A 825 13.34 3.53 -9.62
CA GLU A 825 12.72 4.16 -8.45
C GLU A 825 13.11 3.42 -7.15
N ILE A 826 13.13 2.08 -7.15
CA ILE A 826 13.60 1.31 -6.00
C ILE A 826 15.07 1.62 -5.70
N ALA A 827 15.90 1.77 -6.74
CA ALA A 827 17.31 2.14 -6.57
C ALA A 827 17.50 3.55 -6.00
N LEU A 828 16.59 4.49 -6.30
CA LEU A 828 16.57 5.83 -5.73
C LEU A 828 16.18 5.82 -4.25
N GLU A 829 15.24 4.98 -3.83
CA GLU A 829 14.72 5.02 -2.46
C GLU A 829 15.47 4.09 -1.50
N HIS A 830 15.76 2.88 -1.95
CA HIS A 830 16.34 1.82 -1.12
C HIS A 830 17.79 1.48 -1.48
N GLY A 831 18.31 2.03 -2.58
CA GLY A 831 19.66 1.75 -3.07
C GLY A 831 19.72 0.64 -4.12
N LEU A 832 20.78 0.68 -4.93
CA LEU A 832 20.92 -0.18 -6.11
C LEU A 832 20.98 -1.69 -5.78
N LEU A 833 21.69 -2.05 -4.70
CA LEU A 833 21.83 -3.45 -4.28
C LEU A 833 20.49 -4.05 -3.86
N ASN A 834 19.70 -3.31 -3.09
CA ASN A 834 18.36 -3.73 -2.67
C ASN A 834 17.43 -3.83 -3.87
N ALA A 835 17.48 -2.87 -4.79
CA ALA A 835 16.70 -2.92 -6.03
C ALA A 835 17.00 -4.17 -6.88
N LEU A 836 18.28 -4.56 -6.99
CA LEU A 836 18.67 -5.77 -7.72
C LEU A 836 18.18 -7.04 -7.00
N LYS A 837 18.33 -7.10 -5.66
CA LYS A 837 17.86 -8.21 -4.84
C LYS A 837 16.34 -8.38 -4.99
N ASP A 838 15.58 -7.30 -4.84
CA ASP A 838 14.12 -7.31 -4.92
C ASP A 838 13.64 -7.70 -6.31
N PHE A 839 14.31 -7.22 -7.36
CA PHE A 839 14.00 -7.63 -8.74
C PHE A 839 14.19 -9.14 -8.95
N VAL A 840 15.29 -9.72 -8.47
CA VAL A 840 15.53 -11.18 -8.55
C VAL A 840 14.50 -11.96 -7.76
N LEU A 841 14.17 -11.51 -6.54
CA LEU A 841 13.15 -12.15 -5.70
C LEU A 841 11.77 -12.14 -6.38
N MET A 842 11.38 -11.01 -7.00
CA MET A 842 10.11 -10.91 -7.73
C MET A 842 10.04 -11.94 -8.87
N GLN A 843 11.12 -12.14 -9.63
CA GLN A 843 11.12 -13.15 -10.70
C GLN A 843 11.00 -14.58 -10.16
N LEU A 844 11.68 -14.89 -9.05
CA LEU A 844 11.57 -16.20 -8.38
C LEU A 844 10.15 -16.46 -7.84
N GLN A 845 9.42 -15.42 -7.45
CA GLN A 845 8.02 -15.50 -7.02
C GLN A 845 7.01 -15.53 -8.19
N LEU A 846 7.46 -15.72 -9.44
CA LEU A 846 6.64 -15.80 -10.65
C LEU A 846 6.01 -14.47 -11.12
N ALA A 847 6.65 -13.33 -10.88
CA ALA A 847 6.18 -12.02 -11.37
C ALA A 847 5.92 -12.01 -12.90
N ALA A 848 6.76 -12.67 -13.70
CA ALA A 848 6.56 -12.77 -15.16
C ALA A 848 5.23 -13.45 -15.55
N VAL A 849 4.81 -14.48 -14.80
CA VAL A 849 3.51 -15.16 -14.98
C VAL A 849 2.38 -14.20 -14.64
N PHE A 850 2.50 -13.49 -13.51
CA PHE A 850 1.50 -12.51 -13.09
C PHE A 850 1.30 -11.37 -14.11
N PHE A 851 2.38 -10.70 -14.55
CA PHE A 851 2.28 -9.57 -15.48
C PHE A 851 1.82 -9.99 -16.89
N THR A 852 2.20 -11.19 -17.34
CA THR A 852 1.71 -11.75 -18.62
C THR A 852 0.22 -12.07 -18.56
N PHE A 853 -0.27 -12.58 -17.42
CA PHE A 853 -1.69 -12.77 -17.16
C PHE A 853 -2.46 -11.43 -17.16
N SER A 854 -1.96 -10.46 -16.40
CA SER A 854 -2.50 -9.09 -16.34
C SER A 854 -2.65 -8.43 -17.72
N SER A 855 -1.65 -8.60 -18.60
CA SER A 855 -1.70 -8.09 -19.98
C SER A 855 -2.90 -8.63 -20.76
N GLY A 856 -3.24 -9.91 -20.57
CA GLY A 856 -4.42 -10.54 -21.17
C GLY A 856 -5.74 -9.91 -20.70
N THR A 857 -5.84 -9.60 -19.40
CA THR A 857 -6.98 -8.89 -18.80
C THR A 857 -7.14 -7.52 -19.47
N LYS A 858 -6.07 -6.72 -19.49
CA LYS A 858 -6.07 -5.36 -20.07
C LYS A 858 -6.50 -5.37 -21.54
N ALA A 859 -5.91 -6.25 -22.35
CA ALA A 859 -6.24 -6.36 -23.77
C ALA A 859 -7.69 -6.79 -24.02
N HIS A 860 -8.20 -7.78 -23.26
CA HIS A 860 -9.57 -8.27 -23.44
C HIS A 860 -10.62 -7.19 -23.15
N TYR A 861 -10.55 -6.56 -21.98
CA TYR A 861 -11.57 -5.59 -21.55
C TYR A 861 -11.47 -4.27 -22.34
N TYR A 862 -10.24 -3.82 -22.66
CA TYR A 862 -10.05 -2.64 -23.52
C TYR A 862 -10.66 -2.85 -24.91
N GLY A 863 -10.31 -3.96 -25.59
CA GLY A 863 -10.80 -4.26 -26.94
C GLY A 863 -12.30 -4.51 -27.01
N ARG A 864 -12.87 -5.23 -26.03
CA ARG A 864 -14.32 -5.48 -25.93
C ARG A 864 -15.11 -4.18 -25.84
N THR A 865 -14.66 -3.25 -25.00
CA THR A 865 -15.33 -1.96 -24.81
C THR A 865 -15.19 -1.05 -26.04
N ILE A 866 -14.10 -1.13 -26.79
CA ILE A 866 -13.96 -0.38 -28.07
C ILE A 866 -14.99 -0.89 -29.08
N LEU A 867 -15.15 -2.22 -29.21
CA LEU A 867 -16.03 -2.82 -30.20
C LEU A 867 -17.52 -2.68 -29.86
N HIS A 868 -17.88 -2.88 -28.60
CA HIS A 868 -19.29 -3.03 -28.20
C HIS A 868 -19.78 -1.93 -27.25
N GLY A 869 -18.88 -1.15 -26.65
CA GLY A 869 -19.22 -0.23 -25.56
C GLY A 869 -19.78 -0.95 -24.32
N GLY A 870 -20.43 -0.19 -23.45
CA GLY A 870 -21.16 -0.73 -22.30
C GLY A 870 -20.25 -1.34 -21.25
N ALA A 871 -19.17 -0.64 -20.89
CA ALA A 871 -18.38 -1.04 -19.74
C ALA A 871 -19.26 -1.16 -18.50
N LYS A 872 -18.93 -2.11 -17.64
CA LYS A 872 -19.62 -2.31 -16.37
C LYS A 872 -18.59 -2.38 -15.27
N TYR A 873 -18.81 -1.63 -14.19
CA TYR A 873 -18.07 -1.87 -12.97
C TYR A 873 -18.41 -3.25 -12.41
N ARG A 874 -17.38 -3.99 -12.02
CA ARG A 874 -17.51 -5.20 -11.21
C ARG A 874 -16.89 -4.87 -9.85
N PRO A 875 -17.65 -4.94 -8.73
CA PRO A 875 -17.10 -4.61 -7.43
C PRO A 875 -15.92 -5.52 -7.13
N THR A 876 -14.77 -4.93 -6.81
CA THR A 876 -13.51 -5.66 -6.61
C THR A 876 -13.54 -6.48 -5.32
N GLY A 877 -14.31 -6.03 -4.32
CA GLY A 877 -14.41 -6.65 -2.99
C GLY A 877 -13.09 -6.57 -2.23
N ARG A 878 -13.09 -6.18 -0.95
CA ARG A 878 -11.85 -5.91 -0.18
C ARG A 878 -11.62 -6.90 0.96
N LYS A 879 -11.84 -8.19 0.68
CA LYS A 879 -11.56 -9.27 1.65
C LYS A 879 -10.05 -9.48 1.79
N VAL A 880 -9.63 -9.95 2.96
CA VAL A 880 -8.23 -10.30 3.28
C VAL A 880 -7.74 -11.43 2.35
N VAL A 881 -6.46 -11.47 1.98
CA VAL A 881 -5.86 -12.39 0.98
C VAL A 881 -6.13 -13.86 1.25
N VAL A 882 -6.32 -14.24 2.51
CA VAL A 882 -6.23 -15.63 2.99
C VAL A 882 -7.32 -16.54 2.42
N PHE A 883 -8.31 -15.99 1.70
CA PHE A 883 -9.46 -16.75 1.24
C PHE A 883 -9.25 -17.39 -0.13
N HIS A 884 -9.44 -18.71 -0.16
CA HIS A 884 -9.53 -19.51 -1.37
C HIS A 884 -10.71 -19.08 -2.25
N ALA A 885 -10.45 -18.80 -3.53
CA ALA A 885 -11.48 -18.57 -4.53
C ALA A 885 -11.87 -19.89 -5.21
N SER A 886 -13.16 -20.21 -5.23
CA SER A 886 -13.64 -21.45 -5.86
C SER A 886 -13.33 -21.52 -7.36
N PHE A 887 -13.14 -22.73 -7.89
CA PHE A 887 -12.99 -22.98 -9.33
C PHE A 887 -14.13 -22.34 -10.15
N THR A 888 -15.36 -22.39 -9.66
CA THR A 888 -16.54 -21.77 -10.29
C THR A 888 -16.41 -20.25 -10.39
N GLU A 889 -15.85 -19.57 -9.39
CA GLU A 889 -15.58 -18.14 -9.47
C GLU A 889 -14.49 -17.83 -10.50
N ASN A 890 -13.36 -18.55 -10.44
CA ASN A 890 -12.25 -18.36 -11.38
C ASN A 890 -12.70 -18.62 -12.82
N TYR A 891 -13.49 -19.66 -13.07
CA TYR A 891 -14.03 -19.97 -14.39
C TYR A 891 -14.92 -18.84 -14.93
N ARG A 892 -15.83 -18.31 -14.10
CA ARG A 892 -16.71 -17.21 -14.52
C ARG A 892 -15.96 -15.93 -14.86
N LEU A 893 -14.87 -15.63 -14.15
CA LEU A 893 -14.07 -14.43 -14.37
C LEU A 893 -13.14 -14.56 -15.61
N TYR A 894 -12.58 -15.75 -15.83
CA TYR A 894 -11.48 -15.93 -16.79
C TYR A 894 -11.80 -16.73 -18.04
N SER A 895 -12.98 -17.38 -18.13
CA SER A 895 -13.36 -18.23 -19.26
C SER A 895 -13.20 -17.54 -20.62
N ARG A 896 -13.79 -16.34 -20.81
CA ARG A 896 -13.73 -15.59 -22.08
C ARG A 896 -12.50 -14.70 -22.24
N SER A 897 -11.92 -14.25 -21.13
CA SER A 897 -10.80 -13.31 -21.15
C SER A 897 -9.44 -13.99 -21.34
N HIS A 898 -9.26 -15.19 -20.77
CA HIS A 898 -7.98 -15.92 -20.74
C HIS A 898 -8.12 -17.36 -21.22
N PHE A 899 -9.02 -18.16 -20.63
CA PHE A 899 -9.02 -19.61 -20.84
C PHE A 899 -9.26 -20.00 -22.30
N LEU A 900 -10.32 -19.47 -22.90
CA LEU A 900 -10.62 -19.72 -24.31
C LEU A 900 -9.47 -19.28 -25.23
N LYS A 901 -8.89 -18.11 -24.96
CA LYS A 901 -7.76 -17.58 -25.72
C LYS A 901 -6.51 -18.44 -25.59
N GLY A 902 -6.21 -18.90 -24.38
CA GLY A 902 -5.11 -19.82 -24.09
C GLY A 902 -5.29 -21.16 -24.79
N TYR A 903 -6.52 -21.71 -24.79
CA TYR A 903 -6.85 -22.93 -25.54
C TYR A 903 -6.65 -22.75 -27.05
N GLU A 904 -7.13 -21.65 -27.62
CA GLU A 904 -6.95 -21.34 -29.05
C GLU A 904 -5.45 -21.31 -29.41
N LEU A 905 -4.63 -20.64 -28.60
CA LEU A 905 -3.18 -20.55 -28.85
C LEU A 905 -2.46 -21.90 -28.70
N ILE A 906 -2.78 -22.70 -27.66
CA ILE A 906 -2.20 -24.05 -27.51
C ILE A 906 -2.58 -24.93 -28.69
N LEU A 907 -3.84 -24.88 -29.12
CA LEU A 907 -4.31 -25.67 -30.26
C LEU A 907 -3.58 -25.26 -31.54
N LEU A 908 -3.40 -23.96 -31.80
CA LEU A 908 -2.60 -23.46 -32.92
C LEU A 908 -1.15 -23.95 -32.86
N LEU A 909 -0.52 -23.89 -31.69
CA LEU A 909 0.87 -24.35 -31.49
C LEU A 909 1.03 -25.86 -31.71
N VAL A 910 0.11 -26.67 -31.18
CA VAL A 910 0.10 -28.13 -31.38
C VAL A 910 -0.04 -28.47 -32.85
N VAL A 911 -0.92 -27.78 -33.57
CA VAL A 911 -1.13 -28.02 -35.00
C VAL A 911 0.07 -27.56 -35.81
N TYR A 912 0.61 -26.38 -35.51
CA TYR A 912 1.82 -25.89 -36.16
C TYR A 912 3.00 -26.87 -35.98
N ASP A 913 3.23 -27.39 -34.77
CA ASP A 913 4.24 -28.42 -34.51
C ASP A 913 3.98 -29.71 -35.33
N LEU A 914 2.73 -30.17 -35.38
CA LEU A 914 2.35 -31.40 -36.08
C LEU A 914 2.66 -31.36 -37.58
N PHE A 915 2.43 -30.23 -38.25
CA PHE A 915 2.65 -30.10 -39.70
C PHE A 915 4.06 -29.61 -40.08
N ARG A 916 4.80 -28.97 -39.16
CA ARG A 916 6.18 -28.48 -39.39
C ARG A 916 7.26 -29.57 -39.30
N ARG A 917 7.04 -30.62 -38.49
CA ARG A 917 8.02 -31.67 -38.13
C ARG A 917 8.81 -32.32 -39.29
N GLY A 918 8.44 -32.08 -40.55
CA GLY A 918 9.10 -32.61 -41.74
C GLY A 918 10.27 -31.81 -42.33
N TYR A 919 10.52 -30.53 -41.98
CA TYR A 919 11.50 -29.73 -42.77
C TYR A 919 12.27 -28.60 -42.07
N GLU A 920 12.02 -28.28 -40.79
CA GLU A 920 12.53 -27.04 -40.18
C GLU A 920 13.29 -27.32 -38.85
N ASN A 921 14.31 -26.52 -38.47
CA ASN A 921 15.18 -26.79 -37.30
C ASN A 921 14.42 -26.64 -35.97
N THR A 922 14.51 -27.63 -35.07
CA THR A 922 13.79 -27.66 -33.78
C THR A 922 14.17 -26.48 -32.87
N VAL A 923 15.43 -26.03 -32.92
CA VAL A 923 15.91 -24.91 -32.09
C VAL A 923 15.24 -23.59 -32.49
N VAL A 924 15.11 -23.33 -33.79
CA VAL A 924 14.47 -22.12 -34.33
C VAL A 924 13.00 -22.07 -33.94
N TYR A 925 12.30 -23.21 -34.01
CA TYR A 925 10.91 -23.32 -33.57
C TYR A 925 10.73 -22.99 -32.09
N VAL A 926 11.57 -23.56 -31.23
CA VAL A 926 11.51 -23.30 -29.78
C VAL A 926 11.76 -21.82 -29.51
N LEU A 927 12.77 -21.21 -30.14
CA LEU A 927 13.09 -19.79 -29.95
C LEU A 927 11.95 -18.86 -30.39
N ILE A 928 11.25 -19.19 -31.49
CA ILE A 928 10.14 -18.39 -32.01
C ILE A 928 8.87 -18.56 -31.17
N THR A 929 8.56 -19.78 -30.73
CA THR A 929 7.26 -20.11 -30.13
C THR A 929 7.25 -20.18 -28.60
N TYR A 930 8.42 -20.21 -27.95
CA TYR A 930 8.54 -20.29 -26.49
C TYR A 930 7.74 -19.20 -25.77
N SER A 931 7.79 -17.95 -26.26
CA SER A 931 7.04 -16.83 -25.68
C SER A 931 5.51 -17.05 -25.74
N VAL A 932 5.02 -17.66 -26.82
CA VAL A 932 3.59 -17.95 -26.97
C VAL A 932 3.16 -19.13 -26.11
N TRP A 933 3.98 -20.19 -26.01
CA TRP A 933 3.78 -21.29 -25.06
C TRP A 933 3.72 -20.79 -23.62
N PHE A 934 4.65 -19.93 -23.24
CA PHE A 934 4.69 -19.31 -21.91
C PHE A 934 3.43 -18.48 -21.64
N MET A 935 3.01 -17.65 -22.60
CA MET A 935 1.79 -16.84 -22.48
C MET A 935 0.53 -17.71 -22.37
N SER A 936 0.40 -18.74 -23.21
CA SER A 936 -0.79 -19.60 -23.20
C SER A 936 -0.91 -20.43 -21.93
N MET A 937 0.20 -20.98 -21.42
CA MET A 937 0.21 -21.71 -20.14
C MET A 937 -0.07 -20.78 -18.96
N THR A 938 0.49 -19.58 -18.98
CA THR A 938 0.22 -18.54 -17.97
C THR A 938 -1.27 -18.19 -17.91
N TRP A 939 -1.93 -17.98 -19.06
CA TRP A 939 -3.36 -17.66 -19.11
C TRP A 939 -4.27 -18.77 -18.57
N LEU A 940 -3.84 -20.04 -18.65
CA LEU A 940 -4.59 -21.17 -18.11
C LEU A 940 -4.33 -21.42 -16.61
N LEU A 941 -3.07 -21.31 -16.16
CA LEU A 941 -2.67 -21.78 -14.83
C LEU A 941 -2.57 -20.69 -13.77
N ALA A 942 -2.35 -19.42 -14.14
CA ALA A 942 -2.14 -18.33 -13.17
C ALA A 942 -3.29 -18.17 -12.14
N PRO A 943 -4.59 -18.30 -12.52
CA PRO A 943 -5.70 -18.25 -11.57
C PRO A 943 -5.65 -19.28 -10.45
N PHE A 944 -4.92 -20.38 -10.64
CA PHE A 944 -4.82 -21.46 -9.66
C PHE A 944 -3.49 -21.41 -8.91
N LEU A 945 -2.40 -21.03 -9.60
CA LEU A 945 -1.10 -20.80 -8.99
C LEU A 945 -1.17 -19.72 -7.90
N PHE A 946 -1.87 -18.61 -8.18
CA PHE A 946 -1.99 -17.51 -7.23
C PHE A 946 -3.24 -17.56 -6.33
N ASN A 947 -3.89 -18.73 -6.24
CA ASN A 947 -5.05 -18.94 -5.38
C ASN A 947 -4.63 -19.66 -4.09
N PRO A 948 -4.79 -19.06 -2.90
CA PRO A 948 -4.51 -19.72 -1.63
C PRO A 948 -5.26 -21.06 -1.52
N SER A 949 -4.61 -22.08 -0.97
CA SER A 949 -5.12 -23.47 -0.92
C SER A 949 -5.56 -24.04 -2.28
N GLY A 950 -5.06 -23.49 -3.40
CA GLY A 950 -5.46 -23.88 -4.76
C GLY A 950 -5.04 -25.30 -5.14
N PHE A 951 -4.10 -25.91 -4.44
CA PHE A 951 -3.67 -27.30 -4.63
C PHE A 951 -3.92 -28.19 -3.41
N GLU A 952 -4.82 -27.78 -2.51
CA GLU A 952 -5.23 -28.62 -1.38
C GLU A 952 -6.31 -29.61 -1.83
N TRP A 953 -6.08 -30.91 -1.64
CA TRP A 953 -6.97 -31.96 -2.13
C TRP A 953 -8.42 -31.81 -1.64
N GLY A 954 -8.61 -31.47 -0.37
CA GLY A 954 -9.94 -31.26 0.21
C GLY A 954 -10.72 -30.14 -0.51
N LYS A 955 -10.07 -29.00 -0.76
CA LYS A 955 -10.66 -27.86 -1.46
C LYS A 955 -10.95 -28.15 -2.93
N ILE A 956 -10.03 -28.83 -3.63
CA ILE A 956 -10.23 -29.24 -5.03
C ILE A 956 -11.45 -30.16 -5.17
N MET A 957 -11.65 -31.10 -4.23
CA MET A 957 -12.82 -31.97 -4.26
C MET A 957 -14.13 -31.20 -4.06
N ASP A 958 -14.13 -30.19 -3.19
CA ASP A 958 -15.29 -29.31 -2.98
C ASP A 958 -15.55 -28.43 -4.23
N ASP A 959 -14.50 -27.88 -4.82
CA ASP A 959 -14.56 -27.12 -6.06
C ASP A 959 -15.15 -27.93 -7.23
N TRP A 960 -14.79 -29.21 -7.35
CA TRP A 960 -15.35 -30.10 -8.37
C TRP A 960 -16.85 -30.30 -8.19
N LYS A 961 -17.30 -30.49 -6.94
CA LYS A 961 -18.72 -30.67 -6.61
C LYS A 961 -19.50 -29.40 -6.90
N ASP A 962 -18.99 -28.25 -6.47
CA ASP A 962 -19.62 -26.95 -6.66
C ASP A 962 -19.68 -26.56 -8.14
N TRP A 963 -18.61 -26.79 -8.90
CA TRP A 963 -18.59 -26.53 -10.34
C TRP A 963 -19.54 -27.45 -11.10
N ASN A 964 -19.56 -28.75 -10.78
CA ASN A 964 -20.52 -29.68 -11.38
C ASN A 964 -21.96 -29.31 -11.04
N LYS A 965 -22.23 -28.79 -9.83
CA LYS A 965 -23.56 -28.30 -9.47
C LYS A 965 -23.91 -27.07 -10.31
N TRP A 966 -23.01 -26.09 -10.38
CA TRP A 966 -23.21 -24.83 -11.11
C TRP A 966 -23.43 -25.02 -12.62
N ILE A 967 -22.61 -25.85 -13.29
CA ILE A 967 -22.69 -26.09 -14.74
C ILE A 967 -24.01 -26.77 -15.13
N HIS A 968 -24.63 -27.54 -14.23
CA HIS A 968 -25.87 -28.27 -14.48
C HIS A 968 -27.15 -27.54 -14.03
N GLN A 969 -27.04 -26.50 -13.19
CA GLN A 969 -28.20 -25.75 -12.70
C GLN A 969 -28.79 -24.84 -13.79
N LYS A 970 -30.11 -24.93 -13.99
CA LYS A 970 -30.86 -24.04 -14.88
C LYS A 970 -30.98 -22.64 -14.28
N GLY A 971 -30.93 -21.64 -15.15
CA GLY A 971 -31.08 -20.24 -14.80
C GLY A 971 -32.54 -19.79 -14.82
N GLY A 972 -32.75 -18.50 -14.57
CA GLY A 972 -34.08 -17.89 -14.50
C GLY A 972 -34.02 -16.43 -14.07
N ILE A 973 -35.14 -15.72 -14.20
CA ILE A 973 -35.25 -14.32 -13.77
C ILE A 973 -34.99 -14.25 -12.26
N GLY A 974 -34.02 -13.43 -11.85
CA GLY A 974 -33.63 -13.25 -10.45
C GLY A 974 -32.62 -14.27 -9.90
N ILE A 975 -32.22 -15.29 -10.67
CA ILE A 975 -31.16 -16.22 -10.27
C ILE A 975 -29.79 -15.61 -10.55
N GLN A 976 -28.99 -15.44 -9.50
CA GLN A 976 -27.64 -14.86 -9.57
C GLN A 976 -26.65 -15.75 -10.36
N GLN A 977 -25.66 -15.12 -10.99
CA GLN A 977 -24.65 -15.74 -11.87
C GLN A 977 -23.75 -16.77 -11.18
N ASP A 978 -23.57 -16.66 -9.86
CA ASP A 978 -22.82 -17.58 -9.01
C ASP A 978 -23.53 -18.91 -8.78
N LYS A 979 -24.86 -18.95 -8.98
CA LYS A 979 -25.66 -20.15 -8.76
C LYS A 979 -25.88 -20.95 -10.04
N SER A 980 -26.03 -20.31 -11.19
CA SER A 980 -26.32 -21.00 -12.46
C SER A 980 -25.41 -20.58 -13.61
N TRP A 981 -24.90 -21.59 -14.35
CA TRP A 981 -24.19 -21.37 -15.61
C TRP A 981 -25.03 -20.65 -16.65
N GLN A 982 -26.33 -20.98 -16.76
CA GLN A 982 -27.20 -20.39 -17.77
C GLN A 982 -27.38 -18.88 -17.51
N SER A 983 -27.61 -18.46 -16.26
CA SER A 983 -27.66 -17.03 -15.90
C SER A 983 -26.35 -16.32 -16.21
N TRP A 984 -25.21 -16.92 -15.85
CA TRP A 984 -23.89 -16.36 -16.19
C TRP A 984 -23.65 -16.24 -17.70
N TRP A 985 -23.94 -17.28 -18.47
CA TRP A 985 -23.75 -17.30 -19.92
C TRP A 985 -24.57 -16.21 -20.62
N TYR A 986 -25.82 -16.00 -20.17
CA TYR A 986 -26.67 -14.92 -20.67
C TYR A 986 -26.13 -13.53 -20.35
N ASP A 987 -25.64 -13.32 -19.13
CA ASP A 987 -25.10 -12.03 -18.71
C ASP A 987 -23.75 -11.71 -19.39
N GLU A 988 -22.89 -12.71 -19.55
CA GLU A 988 -21.58 -12.55 -20.18
C GLU A 988 -21.71 -12.11 -21.64
N GLN A 989 -22.72 -12.61 -22.36
CA GLN A 989 -23.02 -12.23 -23.75
C GLN A 989 -24.02 -11.08 -23.90
N ALA A 990 -24.47 -10.44 -22.81
CA ALA A 990 -25.54 -9.43 -22.86
C ALA A 990 -25.18 -8.22 -23.75
N HIS A 991 -23.90 -7.85 -23.81
CA HIS A 991 -23.40 -6.76 -24.64
C HIS A 991 -23.71 -6.94 -26.15
N LEU A 992 -23.66 -8.18 -26.66
CA LEU A 992 -23.91 -8.49 -28.08
C LEU A 992 -25.33 -8.14 -28.54
N ARG A 993 -26.30 -8.10 -27.62
CA ARG A 993 -27.69 -7.71 -27.94
C ARG A 993 -27.79 -6.26 -28.41
N HIS A 994 -26.96 -5.39 -27.83
CA HIS A 994 -26.99 -3.94 -28.08
C HIS A 994 -25.85 -3.47 -29.00
N SER A 995 -25.02 -4.39 -29.50
CA SER A 995 -23.92 -4.07 -30.42
C SER A 995 -24.41 -3.51 -31.76
N SER A 996 -23.65 -2.56 -32.30
CA SER A 996 -23.90 -1.96 -33.61
C SER A 996 -23.75 -2.97 -34.75
N LEU A 997 -24.33 -2.68 -35.93
CA LEU A 997 -24.19 -3.54 -37.12
C LEU A 997 -22.72 -3.75 -37.52
N LEU A 998 -21.91 -2.70 -37.42
CA LEU A 998 -20.48 -2.76 -37.70
C LEU A 998 -19.74 -3.70 -36.73
N SER A 999 -20.04 -3.60 -35.43
CA SER A 999 -19.47 -4.46 -34.39
C SER A 999 -19.82 -5.94 -34.65
N ARG A 1000 -21.08 -6.21 -35.03
CA ARG A 1000 -21.54 -7.58 -35.39
C ARG A 1000 -20.82 -8.12 -36.62
N PHE A 1001 -20.63 -7.28 -37.65
CA PHE A 1001 -19.87 -7.64 -38.84
C PHE A 1001 -18.43 -8.04 -38.49
N PHE A 1002 -17.74 -7.26 -37.65
CA PHE A 1002 -16.38 -7.58 -37.20
C PHE A 1002 -16.31 -8.89 -36.39
N GLU A 1003 -17.29 -9.18 -35.53
CA GLU A 1003 -17.33 -10.45 -34.80
C GLU A 1003 -17.51 -11.67 -35.73
N ILE A 1004 -18.37 -11.54 -36.76
CA ILE A 1004 -18.53 -12.57 -37.78
C ILE A 1004 -17.23 -12.74 -38.57
N LEU A 1005 -16.63 -11.64 -39.02
CA LEU A 1005 -15.35 -11.64 -39.75
C LEU A 1005 -14.25 -12.33 -38.94
N LEU A 1006 -14.12 -12.00 -37.66
CA LEU A 1006 -13.16 -12.65 -36.77
C LEU A 1006 -13.48 -14.14 -36.61
N SER A 1007 -14.75 -14.54 -36.56
CA SER A 1007 -15.16 -15.94 -36.46
C SER A 1007 -14.85 -16.74 -37.74
N LEU A 1008 -14.72 -16.09 -38.91
CA LEU A 1008 -14.39 -16.75 -40.18
C LEU A 1008 -13.07 -17.53 -40.13
N ARG A 1009 -12.13 -17.12 -39.27
CA ARG A 1009 -10.83 -17.78 -39.10
C ARG A 1009 -10.94 -19.25 -38.72
N PHE A 1010 -11.96 -19.64 -37.95
CA PHE A 1010 -12.16 -21.03 -37.53
C PHE A 1010 -12.58 -21.93 -38.70
N PHE A 1011 -13.34 -21.39 -39.66
CA PHE A 1011 -13.77 -22.13 -40.85
C PHE A 1011 -12.64 -22.25 -41.88
N ILE A 1012 -11.81 -21.20 -42.03
CA ILE A 1012 -10.60 -21.24 -42.86
C ILE A 1012 -9.58 -22.23 -42.25
N TYR A 1013 -9.45 -22.22 -40.93
CA TYR A 1013 -8.62 -23.18 -40.19
C TYR A 1013 -9.04 -24.63 -40.45
N GLN A 1014 -10.35 -24.92 -40.39
CA GLN A 1014 -10.89 -26.23 -40.74
C GLN A 1014 -10.57 -26.62 -42.18
N TYR A 1015 -10.80 -25.71 -43.14
CA TYR A 1015 -10.51 -25.95 -44.54
C TYR A 1015 -9.04 -26.35 -44.75
N GLY A 1016 -8.11 -25.60 -44.14
CA GLY A 1016 -6.69 -25.90 -44.21
C GLY A 1016 -6.32 -27.28 -43.65
N LEU A 1017 -6.97 -27.73 -42.58
CA LEU A 1017 -6.72 -29.06 -42.01
C LEU A 1017 -7.35 -30.19 -42.81
N VAL A 1018 -8.58 -30.00 -43.29
CA VAL A 1018 -9.30 -31.00 -44.11
C VAL A 1018 -8.55 -31.27 -45.43
N TYR A 1019 -7.85 -30.26 -45.96
CA TYR A 1019 -7.01 -30.38 -47.15
C TYR A 1019 -5.82 -31.36 -47.00
N HIS A 1020 -5.41 -31.66 -45.78
CA HIS A 1020 -4.30 -32.59 -45.47
C HIS A 1020 -4.76 -33.92 -44.86
N LEU A 1021 -6.05 -34.25 -44.92
CA LEU A 1021 -6.53 -35.56 -44.45
C LEU A 1021 -6.18 -36.66 -45.45
N ASP A 1022 -5.57 -37.74 -44.97
CA ASP A 1022 -5.15 -38.88 -45.78
C ASP A 1022 -6.38 -39.61 -46.37
N ILE A 1023 -7.53 -39.61 -45.67
CA ILE A 1023 -8.84 -40.11 -46.14
C ILE A 1023 -9.31 -39.52 -47.49
N SER A 1024 -8.81 -38.34 -47.86
CA SER A 1024 -9.19 -37.67 -49.12
C SER A 1024 -8.35 -38.10 -50.32
N GLY A 1025 -7.30 -38.91 -50.11
CA GLY A 1025 -6.34 -39.29 -51.14
C GLY A 1025 -5.73 -38.07 -51.83
N ASP A 1026 -5.58 -38.11 -53.16
CA ASP A 1026 -5.15 -36.95 -53.97
C ASP A 1026 -6.28 -35.96 -54.27
N ASN A 1027 -7.51 -36.24 -53.83
CA ASN A 1027 -8.72 -35.57 -54.31
C ASN A 1027 -9.07 -34.34 -53.45
N LYS A 1028 -8.33 -33.25 -53.65
CA LYS A 1028 -8.38 -32.03 -52.82
C LYS A 1028 -9.51 -31.04 -53.18
N ASN A 1029 -10.64 -31.56 -53.65
CA ASN A 1029 -11.78 -30.76 -54.08
C ASN A 1029 -12.51 -30.10 -52.91
N PHE A 1030 -13.10 -28.92 -53.14
CA PHE A 1030 -13.93 -28.20 -52.15
C PHE A 1030 -15.10 -29.03 -51.61
N ILE A 1031 -15.52 -30.06 -52.34
CA ILE A 1031 -16.55 -31.03 -51.93
C ILE A 1031 -16.16 -31.77 -50.64
N VAL A 1032 -14.88 -32.09 -50.43
CA VAL A 1032 -14.40 -32.77 -49.21
C VAL A 1032 -14.60 -31.87 -47.98
N TYR A 1033 -14.35 -30.57 -48.14
CA TYR A 1033 -14.65 -29.59 -47.11
C TYR A 1033 -16.15 -29.54 -46.80
N LEU A 1034 -17.02 -29.48 -47.82
CA LEU A 1034 -18.48 -29.54 -47.61
C LEU A 1034 -18.94 -30.81 -46.90
N LEU A 1035 -18.37 -31.98 -47.24
CA LEU A 1035 -18.68 -33.25 -46.58
C LEU A 1035 -18.26 -33.25 -45.10
N SER A 1036 -17.17 -32.55 -44.74
CA SER A 1036 -16.73 -32.44 -43.34
C SER A 1036 -17.76 -31.76 -42.43
N TRP A 1037 -18.66 -30.92 -42.97
CA TRP A 1037 -19.76 -30.32 -42.22
C TRP A 1037 -20.83 -31.31 -41.79
N VAL A 1038 -20.98 -32.42 -42.52
CA VAL A 1038 -21.89 -33.52 -42.14
C VAL A 1038 -21.45 -34.14 -40.82
N VAL A 1039 -20.14 -34.24 -40.58
CA VAL A 1039 -19.58 -34.76 -39.31
C VAL A 1039 -19.95 -33.85 -38.14
N ILE A 1040 -19.86 -32.52 -38.33
CA ILE A 1040 -20.28 -31.55 -37.30
C ILE A 1040 -21.78 -31.69 -37.00
N LEU A 1041 -22.62 -31.89 -38.02
CA LEU A 1041 -24.04 -32.14 -37.87
C LEU A 1041 -24.33 -33.47 -37.13
N LEU A 1042 -23.55 -34.52 -37.38
CA LEU A 1042 -23.66 -35.80 -36.67
C LEU A 1042 -23.27 -35.66 -35.19
N ILE A 1043 -22.16 -34.98 -34.89
CA ILE A 1043 -21.73 -34.67 -33.51
C ILE A 1043 -22.81 -33.85 -32.80
N PHE A 1044 -23.40 -32.88 -33.49
CA PHE A 1044 -24.54 -32.10 -33.02
C PHE A 1044 -25.72 -33.00 -32.63
N ILE A 1045 -26.13 -33.93 -33.50
CA ILE A 1045 -27.29 -34.81 -33.26
C ILE A 1045 -27.01 -35.70 -32.06
N LEU A 1046 -25.77 -36.18 -31.94
CA LEU A 1046 -25.31 -37.02 -30.86
C LEU A 1046 -25.40 -36.32 -29.50
N VAL A 1047 -24.88 -35.09 -29.38
CA VAL A 1047 -24.97 -34.30 -28.14
C VAL A 1047 -26.43 -34.04 -27.75
N LYS A 1048 -27.28 -33.73 -28.73
CA LYS A 1048 -28.72 -33.53 -28.51
C LYS A 1048 -29.42 -34.80 -28.03
N ALA A 1049 -29.12 -35.94 -28.65
CA ALA A 1049 -29.65 -37.25 -28.25
C ALA A 1049 -29.28 -37.60 -26.80
N VAL A 1050 -28.03 -37.33 -26.39
CA VAL A 1050 -27.58 -37.53 -25.00
C VAL A 1050 -28.34 -36.64 -24.02
N ARG A 1051 -28.58 -35.36 -24.34
CA ARG A 1051 -29.34 -34.44 -23.46
C ARG A 1051 -30.82 -34.82 -23.36
N ILE A 1052 -31.45 -35.20 -24.47
CA ILE A 1052 -32.83 -35.69 -24.48
C ILE A 1052 -32.93 -36.98 -23.67
N GLY A 1053 -32.03 -37.94 -23.92
CA GLY A 1053 -31.95 -39.19 -23.15
C GLY A 1053 -31.75 -38.93 -21.65
N ARG A 1054 -30.97 -37.92 -21.28
CA ARG A 1054 -30.82 -37.50 -19.86
C ARG A 1054 -32.14 -37.02 -19.28
N ARG A 1055 -32.88 -36.17 -20.00
CA ARG A 1055 -34.16 -35.62 -19.53
C ARG A 1055 -35.23 -36.69 -19.34
N PHE A 1056 -35.28 -37.68 -20.23
CA PHE A 1056 -36.29 -38.75 -20.18
C PHE A 1056 -35.90 -39.92 -19.26
N LEU A 1057 -34.63 -40.33 -19.26
CA LEU A 1057 -34.19 -41.56 -18.59
C LEU A 1057 -33.48 -41.32 -17.25
N SER A 1058 -32.87 -40.14 -17.01
CA SER A 1058 -32.00 -39.97 -15.84
C SER A 1058 -32.70 -39.65 -14.53
N VAL A 1059 -33.99 -39.29 -14.55
CA VAL A 1059 -34.75 -38.92 -13.34
C VAL A 1059 -35.35 -40.15 -12.67
N GLU A 1060 -35.75 -41.16 -13.46
CA GLU A 1060 -36.42 -42.37 -12.95
C GLU A 1060 -35.60 -43.66 -13.17
N TYR A 1061 -34.67 -43.72 -14.15
CA TYR A 1061 -33.97 -44.96 -14.54
C TYR A 1061 -32.47 -44.75 -14.83
N HIS A 1062 -31.66 -44.58 -13.78
CA HIS A 1062 -30.21 -44.38 -13.91
C HIS A 1062 -29.46 -45.47 -14.70
N LEU A 1063 -29.87 -46.74 -14.57
CA LEU A 1063 -29.27 -47.87 -15.30
C LEU A 1063 -29.57 -47.79 -16.80
N ALA A 1064 -30.82 -47.47 -17.18
CA ALA A 1064 -31.23 -47.33 -18.57
C ALA A 1064 -30.51 -46.18 -19.26
N PHE A 1065 -30.27 -45.07 -18.56
CA PHE A 1065 -29.47 -43.97 -19.10
C PHE A 1065 -27.99 -44.35 -19.31
N ARG A 1066 -27.40 -45.15 -18.41
CA ARG A 1066 -26.03 -45.68 -18.60
C ARG A 1066 -25.96 -46.64 -19.79
N PHE A 1067 -26.95 -47.52 -19.94
CA PHE A 1067 -27.04 -48.44 -21.08
C PHE A 1067 -27.23 -47.70 -22.40
N PHE A 1068 -28.10 -46.69 -22.44
CA PHE A 1068 -28.28 -45.79 -23.59
C PHE A 1068 -26.96 -45.11 -24.00
N LYS A 1069 -26.19 -44.59 -23.04
CA LYS A 1069 -24.86 -44.02 -23.31
C LYS A 1069 -23.88 -45.07 -23.86
N ALA A 1070 -23.87 -46.26 -23.29
CA ALA A 1070 -22.99 -47.34 -23.73
C ALA A 1070 -23.31 -47.77 -25.17
N LEU A 1071 -24.60 -47.92 -25.51
CA LEU A 1071 -25.05 -48.29 -26.86
C LEU A 1071 -24.68 -47.20 -27.89
N LEU A 1072 -24.88 -45.94 -27.52
CA LEU A 1072 -24.51 -44.80 -28.35
C LEU A 1072 -22.98 -44.71 -28.54
N PHE A 1073 -22.19 -45.00 -27.50
CA PHE A 1073 -20.73 -45.07 -27.58
C PHE A 1073 -20.24 -46.21 -28.49
N VAL A 1074 -20.80 -47.42 -28.33
CA VAL A 1074 -20.50 -48.57 -29.20
C VAL A 1074 -20.89 -48.25 -30.65
N GLY A 1075 -22.01 -47.58 -30.88
CA GLY A 1075 -22.42 -47.13 -32.21
C GLY A 1075 -21.42 -46.18 -32.86
N VAL A 1076 -20.88 -45.21 -32.11
CA VAL A 1076 -19.82 -44.30 -32.61
C VAL A 1076 -18.54 -45.07 -32.93
N ILE A 1077 -18.11 -45.99 -32.07
CA ILE A 1077 -16.94 -46.82 -32.33
C ILE A 1077 -17.13 -47.69 -33.57
N ALA A 1078 -18.30 -48.30 -33.73
CA ALA A 1078 -18.62 -49.09 -34.91
C ALA A 1078 -18.54 -48.24 -36.19
N ILE A 1079 -19.04 -47.01 -36.18
CA ILE A 1079 -18.92 -46.06 -37.31
C ILE A 1079 -17.45 -45.74 -37.61
N ILE A 1080 -16.62 -45.46 -36.58
CA ILE A 1080 -15.19 -45.17 -36.76
C ILE A 1080 -14.46 -46.38 -37.34
N ILE A 1081 -14.72 -47.59 -36.83
CA ILE A 1081 -14.13 -48.83 -37.33
C ILE A 1081 -14.54 -49.05 -38.79
N THR A 1082 -15.82 -48.86 -39.12
CA THR A 1082 -16.32 -49.00 -40.49
C THR A 1082 -15.64 -47.98 -41.43
N LEU A 1083 -15.50 -46.72 -41.01
CA LEU A 1083 -14.79 -45.69 -41.77
C LEU A 1083 -13.29 -46.01 -41.94
N SER A 1084 -12.65 -46.65 -40.96
CA SER A 1084 -11.26 -47.10 -41.06
C SER A 1084 -11.07 -48.22 -42.08
N TYR A 1085 -12.03 -49.15 -42.19
CA TYR A 1085 -11.97 -50.23 -43.18
C TYR A 1085 -12.39 -49.82 -44.59
N VAL A 1086 -13.34 -48.88 -44.72
CA VAL A 1086 -13.91 -48.49 -46.03
C VAL A 1086 -13.19 -47.30 -46.66
N CYS A 1087 -12.67 -46.38 -45.84
CA CYS A 1087 -12.08 -45.13 -46.31
C CYS A 1087 -10.59 -45.00 -45.94
N ASP A 1088 -9.94 -46.06 -45.48
CA ASP A 1088 -8.53 -46.04 -45.03
C ASP A 1088 -8.24 -44.92 -44.00
N LEU A 1089 -9.19 -44.63 -43.11
CA LEU A 1089 -9.05 -43.58 -42.08
C LEU A 1089 -7.86 -43.88 -41.17
N SER A 1090 -6.84 -43.01 -41.20
CA SER A 1090 -5.66 -43.16 -40.37
C SER A 1090 -5.89 -42.65 -38.94
N VAL A 1091 -5.07 -43.10 -37.98
CA VAL A 1091 -5.09 -42.56 -36.61
C VAL A 1091 -4.73 -41.06 -36.61
N ARG A 1092 -3.87 -40.64 -37.56
CA ARG A 1092 -3.53 -39.23 -37.76
C ARG A 1092 -4.75 -38.43 -38.21
N ASP A 1093 -5.55 -38.96 -39.12
CA ASP A 1093 -6.79 -38.32 -39.60
C ASP A 1093 -7.81 -38.15 -38.49
N LEU A 1094 -7.94 -39.12 -37.58
CA LEU A 1094 -8.80 -39.00 -36.39
C LEU A 1094 -8.37 -37.83 -35.50
N ILE A 1095 -7.07 -37.66 -35.28
CA ILE A 1095 -6.51 -36.55 -34.49
C ILE A 1095 -6.73 -35.21 -35.21
N VAL A 1096 -6.45 -35.14 -36.52
CA VAL A 1096 -6.64 -33.92 -37.33
C VAL A 1096 -8.12 -33.53 -37.41
N CYS A 1097 -9.03 -34.50 -37.54
CA CYS A 1097 -10.47 -34.26 -37.51
C CYS A 1097 -10.93 -33.66 -36.17
N CYS A 1098 -10.47 -34.21 -35.03
CA CYS A 1098 -10.75 -33.62 -33.72
C CYS A 1098 -10.24 -32.18 -33.61
N LEU A 1099 -9.01 -31.93 -34.07
CA LEU A 1099 -8.41 -30.59 -34.07
C LEU A 1099 -9.12 -29.62 -35.02
N ALA A 1100 -9.70 -30.08 -36.12
CA ALA A 1100 -10.45 -29.26 -37.07
C ALA A 1100 -11.88 -28.93 -36.59
N PHE A 1101 -12.59 -29.92 -36.02
CA PHE A 1101 -14.01 -29.74 -35.68
C PHE A 1101 -14.25 -29.00 -34.36
N LEU A 1102 -13.35 -29.10 -33.38
CA LEU A 1102 -13.48 -28.39 -32.11
C LEU A 1102 -13.48 -26.85 -32.29
N PRO A 1103 -12.52 -26.22 -32.99
CA PRO A 1103 -12.56 -24.77 -33.24
C PRO A 1103 -13.72 -24.37 -34.14
N THR A 1104 -14.11 -25.22 -35.10
CA THR A 1104 -15.25 -24.95 -36.00
C THR A 1104 -16.57 -24.87 -35.24
N GLY A 1105 -16.82 -25.81 -34.33
CA GLY A 1105 -18.02 -25.80 -33.50
C GLY A 1105 -18.05 -24.58 -32.56
N TRP A 1106 -16.89 -24.15 -32.05
CA TRP A 1106 -16.78 -22.88 -31.33
C TRP A 1106 -17.11 -21.66 -32.22
N GLY A 1107 -16.60 -21.63 -33.45
CA GLY A 1107 -16.93 -20.59 -34.44
C GLY A 1107 -18.45 -20.50 -34.72
N LEU A 1108 -19.14 -21.63 -34.78
CA LEU A 1108 -20.61 -21.67 -34.93
C LEU A 1108 -21.34 -21.08 -33.72
N ILE A 1109 -20.85 -21.34 -32.50
CA ILE A 1109 -21.40 -20.73 -31.28
C ILE A 1109 -21.23 -19.21 -31.34
N MET A 1110 -20.03 -18.72 -31.68
CA MET A 1110 -19.74 -17.28 -31.79
C MET A 1110 -20.68 -16.59 -32.80
N VAL A 1111 -20.84 -17.17 -34.00
CA VAL A 1111 -21.77 -16.63 -35.01
C VAL A 1111 -23.21 -16.63 -34.49
N ALA A 1112 -23.66 -17.71 -33.87
CA ALA A 1112 -25.00 -17.82 -33.29
C ALA A 1112 -25.24 -16.78 -32.17
N GLN A 1113 -24.23 -16.47 -31.35
CA GLN A 1113 -24.31 -15.43 -30.32
C GLN A 1113 -24.46 -14.03 -30.90
N VAL A 1114 -23.79 -13.74 -32.02
CA VAL A 1114 -23.88 -12.43 -32.71
C VAL A 1114 -25.25 -12.23 -33.35
N VAL A 1115 -25.81 -13.28 -33.97
CA VAL A 1115 -27.15 -13.22 -34.59
C VAL A 1115 -28.28 -13.52 -33.60
N ARG A 1116 -27.97 -13.63 -32.30
CA ARG A 1116 -28.94 -13.92 -31.23
C ARG A 1116 -30.26 -13.15 -31.36
N PRO A 1117 -30.30 -11.83 -31.60
CA PRO A 1117 -31.57 -11.10 -31.69
C PRO A 1117 -32.54 -11.63 -32.76
N LEU A 1118 -32.04 -12.35 -33.77
CA LEU A 1118 -32.85 -12.92 -34.85
C LEU A 1118 -33.28 -14.37 -34.57
N ILE A 1119 -32.49 -15.12 -33.79
CA ILE A 1119 -32.71 -16.55 -33.55
C ILE A 1119 -33.23 -16.84 -32.13
N GLU A 1120 -33.27 -15.84 -31.24
CA GLU A 1120 -33.79 -15.95 -29.89
C GLU A 1120 -35.27 -16.38 -29.94
N GLY A 1121 -35.61 -17.49 -29.26
CA GLY A 1121 -36.94 -18.12 -29.31
C GLY A 1121 -37.11 -19.23 -30.35
N THR A 1122 -36.12 -19.44 -31.24
CA THR A 1122 -36.13 -20.57 -32.17
C THR A 1122 -35.51 -21.84 -31.55
N ALA A 1123 -35.77 -22.99 -32.18
CA ALA A 1123 -35.09 -24.24 -31.82
C ALA A 1123 -33.55 -24.17 -31.98
N VAL A 1124 -33.05 -23.27 -32.84
CA VAL A 1124 -31.62 -23.04 -33.06
C VAL A 1124 -30.96 -22.42 -31.84
N TRP A 1125 -31.59 -21.44 -31.18
CA TRP A 1125 -31.04 -20.83 -29.97
C TRP A 1125 -30.99 -21.81 -28.79
N ASN A 1126 -32.09 -22.55 -28.58
CA ASN A 1126 -32.14 -23.62 -27.59
C ASN A 1126 -31.04 -24.66 -27.85
N PHE A 1127 -30.74 -24.93 -29.12
CA PHE A 1127 -29.63 -25.77 -29.50
C PHE A 1127 -28.26 -25.16 -29.16
N THR A 1128 -28.02 -23.90 -29.54
CA THR A 1128 -26.76 -23.19 -29.26
C THR A 1128 -26.44 -23.20 -27.77
N GLU A 1129 -27.45 -23.02 -26.91
CA GLU A 1129 -27.29 -23.11 -25.46
C GLU A 1129 -26.79 -24.50 -25.02
N VAL A 1130 -27.35 -25.57 -25.57
CA VAL A 1130 -26.90 -26.96 -25.28
C VAL A 1130 -25.44 -27.15 -25.67
N PHE A 1131 -25.10 -26.69 -26.86
CA PHE A 1131 -23.79 -26.90 -27.42
C PHE A 1131 -22.75 -26.08 -26.66
N ALA A 1132 -23.04 -24.81 -26.35
CA ALA A 1132 -22.19 -23.96 -25.53
C ALA A 1132 -21.94 -24.57 -24.13
N GLN A 1133 -22.96 -25.15 -23.49
CA GLN A 1133 -22.82 -25.83 -22.20
C GLN A 1133 -21.84 -27.00 -22.28
N ALA A 1134 -21.90 -27.78 -23.37
CA ALA A 1134 -21.00 -28.92 -23.58
C ALA A 1134 -19.54 -28.46 -23.80
N TYR A 1135 -19.33 -27.38 -24.54
CA TYR A 1135 -18.00 -26.77 -24.70
C TYR A 1135 -17.45 -26.25 -23.37
N ASP A 1136 -18.25 -25.49 -22.62
CA ASP A 1136 -17.81 -24.95 -21.34
C ASP A 1136 -17.52 -26.07 -20.31
N TYR A 1137 -18.32 -27.15 -20.33
CA TYR A 1137 -18.05 -28.36 -19.55
C TYR A 1137 -16.74 -29.03 -19.95
N GLY A 1138 -16.52 -29.27 -21.25
CA GLY A 1138 -15.29 -29.87 -21.76
C GLY A 1138 -14.04 -29.04 -21.41
N MET A 1139 -14.09 -27.73 -21.64
CA MET A 1139 -13.02 -26.81 -21.24
C MET A 1139 -12.76 -26.88 -19.74
N GLY A 1140 -13.81 -26.84 -18.91
CA GLY A 1140 -13.66 -26.95 -17.45
C GLY A 1140 -12.96 -28.23 -17.02
N VAL A 1141 -13.31 -29.38 -17.60
CA VAL A 1141 -12.65 -30.67 -17.33
C VAL A 1141 -11.18 -30.64 -17.71
N VAL A 1142 -10.82 -30.08 -18.88
CA VAL A 1142 -9.43 -30.03 -19.35
C VAL A 1142 -8.57 -29.11 -18.47
N ILE A 1143 -9.13 -28.04 -17.90
CA ILE A 1143 -8.41 -27.21 -16.90
C ILE A 1143 -8.31 -27.98 -15.58
N PHE A 1144 -9.38 -28.63 -15.15
CA PHE A 1144 -9.48 -29.24 -13.83
C PHE A 1144 -8.60 -30.49 -13.68
N ALA A 1145 -8.48 -31.31 -14.72
CA ALA A 1145 -7.72 -32.56 -14.67
C ALA A 1145 -6.25 -32.36 -14.25
N PRO A 1146 -5.46 -31.46 -14.88
CA PRO A 1146 -4.11 -31.15 -14.41
C PRO A 1146 -4.06 -30.63 -12.97
N LEU A 1147 -5.01 -29.78 -12.57
CA LEU A 1147 -5.06 -29.25 -11.20
C LEU A 1147 -5.28 -30.35 -10.17
N ALA A 1148 -6.19 -31.28 -10.44
CA ALA A 1148 -6.43 -32.44 -9.59
C ALA A 1148 -5.19 -33.34 -9.48
N SER A 1149 -4.48 -33.55 -10.59
CA SER A 1149 -3.22 -34.31 -10.59
C SER A 1149 -2.12 -33.63 -9.75
N LEU A 1150 -1.98 -32.30 -9.86
CA LEU A 1150 -1.00 -31.54 -9.08
C LEU A 1150 -1.37 -31.45 -7.60
N ALA A 1151 -2.67 -31.31 -7.28
CA ALA A 1151 -3.16 -31.27 -5.90
C ALA A 1151 -2.95 -32.60 -5.15
N TRP A 1152 -2.78 -33.70 -5.86
CA TRP A 1152 -2.44 -34.98 -5.25
C TRP A 1152 -1.00 -35.03 -4.72
N MET A 1153 -0.12 -34.12 -5.17
CA MET A 1153 1.27 -34.02 -4.72
C MET A 1153 1.39 -32.99 -3.57
N PRO A 1154 1.64 -33.42 -2.31
CA PRO A 1154 1.66 -32.50 -1.16
C PRO A 1154 2.70 -31.38 -1.26
N ILE A 1155 3.81 -31.65 -1.95
CA ILE A 1155 4.92 -30.70 -2.16
C ILE A 1155 4.44 -29.43 -2.89
N ILE A 1156 3.47 -29.56 -3.80
CA ILE A 1156 3.00 -28.44 -4.61
C ILE A 1156 2.21 -27.44 -3.75
N SER A 1157 1.36 -27.92 -2.84
CA SER A 1157 0.62 -27.06 -1.91
C SER A 1157 1.57 -26.34 -0.93
N ALA A 1158 2.60 -27.03 -0.44
CA ALA A 1158 3.63 -26.42 0.41
C ALA A 1158 4.47 -25.38 -0.34
N PHE A 1159 4.85 -25.67 -1.59
CA PHE A 1159 5.54 -24.73 -2.47
C PHE A 1159 4.69 -23.48 -2.75
N GLN A 1160 3.40 -23.68 -3.05
CA GLN A 1160 2.46 -22.59 -3.27
C GLN A 1160 2.37 -21.64 -2.09
N THR A 1161 2.14 -22.20 -0.90
CA THR A 1161 2.04 -21.41 0.34
C THR A 1161 3.33 -20.63 0.60
N ARG A 1162 4.50 -21.25 0.34
CA ARG A 1162 5.79 -20.54 0.47
C ARG A 1162 5.89 -19.37 -0.50
N PHE A 1163 5.77 -19.54 -1.81
CA PHE A 1163 5.99 -18.38 -2.69
C PHE A 1163 4.90 -17.29 -2.56
N LEU A 1164 3.69 -17.64 -2.10
CA LEU A 1164 2.62 -16.67 -1.87
C LEU A 1164 2.84 -15.79 -0.64
N PHE A 1165 3.43 -16.34 0.44
CA PHE A 1165 3.47 -15.68 1.74
C PHE A 1165 4.86 -15.57 2.41
N ASN A 1166 5.93 -16.13 1.83
CA ASN A 1166 7.24 -16.27 2.51
C ASN A 1166 8.11 -14.99 2.60
N GLU A 1167 7.47 -13.84 2.75
CA GLU A 1167 8.07 -12.62 3.34
C GLU A 1167 7.32 -12.16 4.61
N ALA A 1168 6.25 -12.87 5.02
CA ALA A 1168 5.45 -12.59 6.21
C ALA A 1168 5.87 -13.44 7.42
#